data_AF-A0A024VZK0-F1
#
_entry.id   AF-A0A024VZK0-F1
#
_cell.length_a   1.000
_cell.length_b   1.000
_cell.length_c   1.000
_cell.angle_alpha   90.00
_cell.angle_beta   90.00
_cell.angle_gamma   90.00
#
_symmetry.space_group_name_H-M   'P 1'
#
loop_
_entity.id
_entity.type
_entity.pdbx_description
1 polymer ?
#
loop_
_entity_poly.entity_id
_entity_poly.type
_entity_poly.pdbx_seq_one_letter_code
_entity_poly.pdbx_strand_id
1 'polypeptide(L)'
;ILRANQNNFDVICQFFNRTTTLVNNGHVADKIEVLVLGGTWSCYDIAYQEEFIRDVYYAANIYPVLKDRRKKLTLKEEQEINEKSNCRIIGLTLETRPDQINKDELLRLRYYGCTRVQLGIQHIDDVILKKVNRQCTLKDCIRAIYLLKENGFKVDIHLMPDLPYSDVYKDIHMFKYVLSSTDLQADQWKIYPCEITPFTKIEKWYNNNEYKPYFETNKNLLISVILLVKKSIHPWIRLNRVIRDIPNPSIIAGNNITNMRQLIANEMNIRNIFCQCIRCKEVKNQEIEKKSDSIFLRIYKYPTLGGDEYFITFQGRKKVVNHHGKKNKKNKKSKTSKKDNLNQKYNDEQMKEKDNNKKIQNKNNVNNDNNSNNNYYSDSNGHLSSTSNVLENMETFFNQHETENNQINHSHNTQYEHSGASQNNINSEQSGASQKNKNSEQSGANPENVHNTNVPQNKMDTEIPIDHNIYEDYDNEYSLLGFLRLRLRKKNNYCDDRPFKCLENSALIRELHVYGSLLKHDDFKDELNFIQHKGLGKCLVLVAEIISYFYNYKKVSIIAGVGTREYYKKLGYTKEETYVTKILKREEIYKNYLLNIDRIGKTILIHEYNLKHCLYLMHKEIPEPSKYKRTEITNLNSYINENILHSSDMKNYL
;
A
#
# COMPACT_ATOMS: atom_id res chain seq x y z
N ILE A 1 -10.61 -16.49 -17.39
CA ILE A 1 -10.47 -17.95 -17.69
C ILE A 1 -11.76 -18.64 -17.27
N LEU A 2 -11.84 -19.73 -16.48
CA LEU A 2 -13.08 -20.56 -16.30
C LEU A 2 -14.43 -19.83 -16.40
N ARG A 3 -14.74 -18.85 -15.52
CA ARG A 3 -15.99 -18.05 -15.60
C ARG A 3 -16.15 -17.30 -16.94
N ALA A 4 -15.07 -16.71 -17.47
CA ALA A 4 -15.10 -16.02 -18.76
C ALA A 4 -15.42 -16.99 -19.90
N ASN A 5 -14.77 -18.16 -19.94
CA ASN A 5 -15.05 -19.21 -20.92
C ASN A 5 -16.51 -19.69 -20.82
N GLN A 6 -17.02 -19.92 -19.60
CA GLN A 6 -18.43 -20.30 -19.35
C GLN A 6 -19.46 -19.26 -19.79
N ASN A 7 -19.06 -18.01 -20.02
CA ASN A 7 -19.92 -16.92 -20.47
C ASN A 7 -19.48 -16.39 -21.85
N ASN A 8 -18.67 -17.14 -22.61
CA ASN A 8 -18.12 -16.75 -23.92
C ASN A 8 -17.51 -15.33 -23.96
N PHE A 9 -16.89 -14.91 -22.86
CA PHE A 9 -16.35 -13.56 -22.64
C PHE A 9 -17.38 -12.40 -22.66
N ASP A 10 -18.69 -12.67 -22.70
CA ASP A 10 -19.72 -11.64 -22.60
C ASP A 10 -19.60 -10.86 -21.27
N VAL A 11 -19.68 -9.54 -21.36
CA VAL A 11 -19.46 -8.61 -20.25
C VAL A 11 -20.58 -8.69 -19.21
N ILE A 12 -21.83 -8.70 -19.67
CA ILE A 12 -23.03 -8.60 -18.83
C ILE A 12 -23.22 -9.89 -18.06
N CYS A 13 -23.11 -11.04 -18.74
CA CYS A 13 -23.19 -12.37 -18.15
C CYS A 13 -22.04 -12.63 -17.17
N GLN A 14 -20.79 -12.22 -17.47
CA GLN A 14 -19.70 -12.30 -16.48
C GLN A 14 -19.94 -11.42 -15.25
N PHE A 15 -20.43 -10.18 -15.44
CA PHE A 15 -20.74 -9.26 -14.36
C PHE A 15 -21.86 -9.79 -13.45
N PHE A 16 -22.99 -10.21 -14.04
CA PHE A 16 -24.12 -10.79 -13.32
C PHE A 16 -23.70 -12.08 -12.60
N ASN A 17 -23.06 -13.03 -13.29
CA ASN A 17 -22.61 -14.28 -12.68
C ASN A 17 -21.66 -14.02 -11.49
N ARG A 18 -20.71 -13.08 -11.61
CA ARG A 18 -19.82 -12.73 -10.50
C ARG A 18 -20.55 -12.05 -9.35
N THR A 19 -21.42 -11.09 -9.64
CA THR A 19 -22.11 -10.29 -8.62
C THR A 19 -23.15 -11.13 -7.87
N THR A 20 -23.93 -11.96 -8.58
CA THR A 20 -24.84 -12.93 -7.96
C THR A 20 -24.09 -14.00 -7.15
N THR A 21 -22.92 -14.48 -7.60
CA THR A 21 -22.06 -15.35 -6.77
C THR A 21 -21.67 -14.68 -5.44
N LEU A 22 -21.43 -13.37 -5.45
CA LEU A 22 -21.06 -12.61 -4.25
C LEU A 22 -22.27 -12.37 -3.34
N VAL A 23 -23.43 -11.99 -3.90
CA VAL A 23 -24.69 -11.79 -3.15
C VAL A 23 -25.15 -13.08 -2.48
N ASN A 24 -25.09 -14.22 -3.19
CA ASN A 24 -25.44 -15.53 -2.63
C ASN A 24 -24.49 -15.97 -1.48
N ASN A 25 -23.30 -15.36 -1.39
CA ASN A 25 -22.34 -15.56 -0.31
C ASN A 25 -22.44 -14.48 0.79
N GLY A 26 -23.52 -13.69 0.82
CA GLY A 26 -23.78 -12.67 1.85
C GLY A 26 -23.09 -11.32 1.63
N HIS A 27 -22.49 -11.06 0.46
CA HIS A 27 -21.91 -9.75 0.16
C HIS A 27 -22.96 -8.77 -0.41
N VAL A 28 -22.94 -7.52 0.04
CA VAL A 28 -23.72 -6.44 -0.56
C VAL A 28 -23.09 -6.01 -1.90
N ALA A 29 -23.91 -5.80 -2.93
CA ALA A 29 -23.50 -5.40 -4.27
C ALA A 29 -23.63 -3.89 -4.53
N ASP A 30 -23.43 -3.05 -3.52
CA ASP A 30 -23.64 -1.59 -3.63
C ASP A 30 -22.43 -0.84 -4.19
N LYS A 31 -21.22 -1.34 -3.91
CA LYS A 31 -19.93 -0.76 -4.34
C LYS A 31 -19.04 -1.83 -4.96
N ILE A 32 -18.78 -1.72 -6.26
CA ILE A 32 -17.95 -2.66 -7.02
C ILE A 32 -16.68 -1.96 -7.52
N GLU A 33 -15.53 -2.60 -7.32
CA GLU A 33 -14.30 -2.28 -8.04
C GLU A 33 -14.14 -3.29 -9.19
N VAL A 34 -14.14 -2.80 -10.43
CA VAL A 34 -13.99 -3.63 -11.63
C VAL A 34 -12.51 -3.75 -11.99
N LEU A 35 -12.07 -4.98 -12.27
CA LEU A 35 -10.73 -5.28 -12.76
C LEU A 35 -10.85 -5.98 -14.12
N VAL A 36 -10.45 -5.31 -15.20
CA VAL A 36 -10.31 -5.94 -16.53
C VAL A 36 -8.90 -6.51 -16.63
N LEU A 37 -8.81 -7.83 -16.79
CA LEU A 37 -7.57 -8.60 -16.73
C LEU A 37 -7.30 -9.28 -18.09
N GLY A 38 -6.04 -9.28 -18.50
CA GLY A 38 -5.56 -9.82 -19.78
C GLY A 38 -4.17 -9.31 -20.22
N GLY A 39 -3.59 -8.33 -19.54
CA GLY A 39 -2.25 -7.79 -19.85
C GLY A 39 -2.12 -6.91 -21.09
N THR A 40 -3.15 -6.84 -21.95
CA THR A 40 -3.10 -6.24 -23.29
C THR A 40 -4.21 -5.21 -23.55
N TRP A 41 -4.80 -4.59 -22.52
CA TRP A 41 -5.96 -3.69 -22.68
C TRP A 41 -5.80 -2.66 -23.81
N SER A 42 -4.68 -1.94 -23.81
CA SER A 42 -4.39 -0.86 -24.76
C SER A 42 -4.21 -1.32 -26.21
N CYS A 43 -4.14 -2.64 -26.46
CA CYS A 43 -3.87 -3.24 -27.76
C CYS A 43 -5.13 -3.72 -28.50
N TYR A 44 -6.32 -3.65 -27.88
CA TYR A 44 -7.59 -3.96 -28.55
C TYR A 44 -8.11 -2.74 -29.33
N ASP A 45 -8.95 -2.96 -30.35
CA ASP A 45 -9.59 -1.89 -31.10
C ASP A 45 -10.39 -0.93 -30.20
N ILE A 46 -10.28 0.38 -30.47
CA ILE A 46 -10.88 1.43 -29.63
C ILE A 46 -12.40 1.28 -29.54
N ALA A 47 -13.07 0.88 -30.63
CA ALA A 47 -14.50 0.61 -30.64
C ALA A 47 -14.90 -0.55 -29.70
N TYR A 48 -14.11 -1.64 -29.68
CA TYR A 48 -14.31 -2.75 -28.74
C TYR A 48 -14.01 -2.33 -27.30
N GLN A 49 -12.96 -1.53 -27.06
CA GLN A 49 -12.66 -0.97 -25.74
C GLN A 49 -13.85 -0.15 -25.19
N GLU A 50 -14.42 0.75 -26.00
CA GLU A 50 -15.58 1.55 -25.58
C GLU A 50 -16.83 0.69 -25.36
N GLU A 51 -17.15 -0.23 -26.27
CA GLU A 51 -18.25 -1.19 -26.13
C GLU A 51 -18.13 -2.01 -24.84
N PHE A 52 -16.94 -2.55 -24.55
CA PHE A 52 -16.69 -3.36 -23.36
C PHE A 52 -16.91 -2.55 -22.07
N ILE A 53 -16.41 -1.31 -21.99
CA ILE A 53 -16.59 -0.47 -20.80
C ILE A 53 -18.03 0.05 -20.68
N ARG A 54 -18.68 0.43 -21.79
CA ARG A 54 -20.11 0.77 -21.84
C ARG A 54 -20.95 -0.38 -21.27
N ASP A 55 -20.65 -1.60 -21.67
CA ASP A 55 -21.35 -2.80 -21.19
C ASP A 55 -21.09 -3.12 -19.72
N VAL A 56 -19.88 -2.82 -19.22
CA VAL A 56 -19.56 -2.90 -17.78
C VAL A 56 -20.43 -1.94 -16.97
N TYR A 57 -20.55 -0.68 -17.41
CA TYR A 57 -21.41 0.31 -16.73
C TYR A 57 -22.90 -0.03 -16.87
N TYR A 58 -23.34 -0.43 -18.07
CA TYR A 58 -24.70 -0.90 -18.32
C TYR A 58 -25.08 -2.08 -17.42
N ALA A 59 -24.24 -3.12 -17.33
CA ALA A 59 -24.49 -4.28 -16.49
C ALA A 59 -24.64 -3.92 -15.01
N ALA A 60 -23.82 -2.99 -14.51
CA ALA A 60 -23.97 -2.45 -13.15
C ALA A 60 -25.27 -1.65 -13.01
N ASN A 61 -25.62 -0.82 -13.99
CA ASN A 61 -26.83 0.01 -13.97
C ASN A 61 -28.14 -0.78 -14.00
N ILE A 62 -28.15 -1.98 -14.61
CA ILE A 62 -29.35 -2.84 -14.66
C ILE A 62 -29.38 -3.93 -13.58
N TYR A 63 -28.29 -4.22 -12.86
CA TYR A 63 -28.27 -5.31 -11.88
C TYR A 63 -29.25 -5.07 -10.71
N PRO A 64 -30.08 -6.06 -10.30
CA PRO A 64 -30.11 -7.48 -10.70
C PRO A 64 -31.16 -7.83 -11.78
N VAL A 65 -31.69 -6.84 -12.51
CA VAL A 65 -32.83 -7.01 -13.43
C VAL A 65 -32.44 -7.85 -14.66
N LEU A 66 -33.05 -9.03 -14.78
CA LEU A 66 -32.75 -10.01 -15.84
C LEU A 66 -33.65 -9.93 -17.08
N LYS A 67 -34.93 -9.53 -16.92
CA LYS A 67 -35.93 -9.34 -17.98
C LYS A 67 -36.14 -7.85 -18.27
N ASP A 68 -36.82 -7.52 -19.37
CA ASP A 68 -37.37 -6.18 -19.63
C ASP A 68 -36.34 -5.03 -19.52
N ARG A 69 -35.10 -5.34 -19.93
CA ARG A 69 -33.95 -4.44 -19.84
C ARG A 69 -34.11 -3.29 -20.82
N ARG A 70 -33.90 -2.06 -20.36
CA ARG A 70 -33.77 -0.89 -21.26
C ARG A 70 -32.64 -1.10 -22.28
N LYS A 71 -32.70 -0.40 -23.41
CA LYS A 71 -31.59 -0.32 -24.37
C LYS A 71 -30.32 0.23 -23.69
N LYS A 72 -29.15 -0.17 -24.21
CA LYS A 72 -27.85 0.42 -23.88
C LYS A 72 -27.82 1.87 -24.38
N LEU A 73 -27.21 2.77 -23.61
CA LEU A 73 -26.95 4.16 -23.99
C LEU A 73 -25.47 4.35 -24.35
N THR A 74 -25.02 5.59 -24.65
CA THR A 74 -23.59 5.87 -24.83
C THR A 74 -22.80 5.64 -23.53
N LEU A 75 -21.49 5.40 -23.62
CA LEU A 75 -20.64 5.23 -22.43
C LEU A 75 -20.80 6.39 -21.43
N LYS A 76 -20.92 7.63 -21.91
CA LYS A 76 -21.10 8.81 -21.04
C LYS A 76 -22.40 8.74 -20.25
N GLU A 77 -23.52 8.42 -20.90
CA GLU A 77 -24.83 8.30 -20.25
C GLU A 77 -24.85 7.12 -19.26
N GLU A 78 -24.23 5.99 -19.62
CA GLU A 78 -24.07 4.84 -18.71
C GLU A 78 -23.22 5.20 -17.48
N GLN A 79 -22.16 6.00 -17.63
CA GLN A 79 -21.44 6.54 -16.48
C GLN A 79 -22.32 7.45 -15.62
N GLU A 80 -23.06 8.38 -16.23
CA GLU A 80 -23.87 9.39 -15.52
C GLU A 80 -25.07 8.77 -14.77
N ILE A 81 -25.64 7.67 -15.27
CA ILE A 81 -26.57 6.81 -14.51
C ILE A 81 -25.83 6.14 -13.34
N ASN A 82 -24.61 5.63 -13.57
CA ASN A 82 -23.88 4.88 -12.55
C ASN A 82 -23.47 5.73 -11.34
N GLU A 83 -23.24 7.04 -11.50
CA GLU A 83 -22.97 7.99 -10.39
C GLU A 83 -24.06 7.95 -9.30
N LYS A 84 -25.30 7.57 -9.65
CA LYS A 84 -26.47 7.54 -8.75
C LYS A 84 -27.08 6.14 -8.54
N SER A 85 -26.69 5.15 -9.35
CA SER A 85 -27.20 3.77 -9.33
C SER A 85 -27.14 3.06 -7.95
N ASN A 86 -27.84 1.94 -7.82
CA ASN A 86 -27.73 1.07 -6.63
C ASN A 86 -26.45 0.24 -6.62
N CYS A 87 -25.92 -0.15 -7.79
CA CYS A 87 -24.72 -0.96 -7.96
C CYS A 87 -23.60 -0.11 -8.60
N ARG A 88 -22.79 0.55 -7.76
CA ARG A 88 -21.89 1.63 -8.19
C ARG A 88 -20.50 1.12 -8.49
N ILE A 89 -19.96 1.48 -9.65
CA ILE A 89 -18.55 1.24 -10.00
C ILE A 89 -17.70 2.33 -9.33
N ILE A 90 -17.23 2.02 -8.12
CA ILE A 90 -16.43 2.91 -7.29
C ILE A 90 -14.97 3.00 -7.75
N GLY A 91 -14.53 2.07 -8.59
CA GLY A 91 -13.24 2.11 -9.25
C GLY A 91 -13.18 1.14 -10.43
N LEU A 92 -12.51 1.55 -11.50
CA LEU A 92 -12.13 0.71 -12.62
C LEU A 92 -10.60 0.54 -12.64
N THR A 93 -10.15 -0.68 -12.85
CA THR A 93 -8.75 -1.08 -13.05
C THR A 93 -8.57 -1.71 -14.41
N LEU A 94 -7.58 -1.25 -15.18
CA LEU A 94 -7.24 -1.77 -16.50
C LEU A 94 -5.78 -2.28 -16.50
N GLU A 95 -5.54 -3.45 -17.07
CA GLU A 95 -4.24 -4.14 -17.07
C GLU A 95 -3.58 -4.07 -18.45
N THR A 96 -2.36 -3.50 -18.51
CA THR A 96 -1.65 -3.25 -19.78
C THR A 96 -0.13 -3.35 -19.63
N ARG A 97 0.59 -3.16 -20.74
CA ARG A 97 2.06 -3.14 -20.80
C ARG A 97 2.59 -1.70 -20.62
N PRO A 98 3.71 -1.47 -19.92
CA PRO A 98 4.23 -0.11 -19.67
C PRO A 98 4.52 0.69 -20.94
N ASP A 99 5.03 0.03 -21.99
CA ASP A 99 5.30 0.63 -23.30
C ASP A 99 4.08 1.36 -23.89
N GLN A 100 2.86 0.87 -23.63
CA GLN A 100 1.60 1.43 -24.15
C GLN A 100 1.15 2.72 -23.46
N ILE A 101 1.71 3.09 -22.30
CA ILE A 101 1.30 4.31 -21.59
C ILE A 101 1.88 5.53 -22.32
N ASN A 102 0.99 6.38 -22.83
CA ASN A 102 1.30 7.64 -23.51
C ASN A 102 0.16 8.64 -23.32
N LYS A 103 0.28 9.86 -23.88
CA LYS A 103 -0.73 10.92 -23.81
C LYS A 103 -2.14 10.45 -24.18
N ASP A 104 -2.29 9.78 -25.32
CA ASP A 104 -3.59 9.39 -25.85
C ASP A 104 -4.19 8.21 -25.06
N GLU A 105 -3.35 7.33 -24.54
CA GLU A 105 -3.78 6.26 -23.63
C GLU A 105 -4.22 6.83 -22.28
N LEU A 106 -3.52 7.82 -21.71
CA LEU A 106 -3.98 8.51 -20.49
C LEU A 106 -5.38 9.12 -20.69
N LEU A 107 -5.62 9.76 -21.83
CA LEU A 107 -6.91 10.33 -22.23
C LEU A 107 -8.00 9.23 -22.34
N ARG A 108 -7.73 8.14 -23.07
CA ARG A 108 -8.66 6.99 -23.19
C ARG A 108 -8.97 6.34 -21.84
N LEU A 109 -7.95 6.05 -21.03
CA LEU A 109 -8.09 5.48 -19.69
C LEU A 109 -9.01 6.35 -18.82
N ARG A 110 -8.84 7.69 -18.85
CA ARG A 110 -9.73 8.61 -18.12
C ARG A 110 -11.14 8.72 -18.71
N TYR A 111 -11.29 8.66 -20.03
CA TYR A 111 -12.59 8.59 -20.70
C TYR A 111 -13.40 7.36 -20.25
N TYR A 112 -12.76 6.20 -20.14
CA TYR A 112 -13.34 4.97 -19.57
C TYR A 112 -13.60 5.04 -18.05
N GLY A 113 -13.16 6.09 -17.36
CA GLY A 113 -13.30 6.23 -15.91
C GLY A 113 -12.25 5.46 -15.08
N CYS A 114 -11.19 4.93 -15.71
CA CYS A 114 -10.13 4.15 -15.06
C CYS A 114 -9.44 4.94 -13.95
N THR A 115 -9.38 4.39 -12.74
CA THR A 115 -8.73 5.03 -11.57
C THR A 115 -7.41 4.37 -11.17
N ARG A 116 -7.15 3.15 -11.65
CA ARG A 116 -5.94 2.38 -11.35
C ARG A 116 -5.47 1.66 -12.60
N VAL A 117 -4.20 1.80 -12.95
CA VAL A 117 -3.60 1.00 -14.03
C VAL A 117 -2.72 -0.07 -13.41
N GLN A 118 -2.81 -1.28 -13.96
CA GLN A 118 -1.94 -2.38 -13.60
C GLN A 118 -0.91 -2.61 -14.70
N LEU A 119 0.38 -2.60 -14.33
CA LEU A 119 1.50 -2.72 -15.27
C LEU A 119 2.27 -4.03 -15.10
N GLY A 120 2.48 -4.74 -16.21
CA GLY A 120 3.31 -5.95 -16.26
C GLY A 120 4.81 -5.66 -16.31
N ILE A 121 5.43 -5.23 -15.21
CA ILE A 121 6.87 -4.91 -15.10
C ILE A 121 7.72 -6.18 -15.25
N GLN A 122 7.35 -7.21 -14.49
CA GLN A 122 8.02 -8.51 -14.34
C GLN A 122 9.40 -8.44 -13.67
N HIS A 123 10.38 -7.76 -14.28
CA HIS A 123 11.73 -7.58 -13.73
C HIS A 123 12.28 -6.18 -14.07
N ILE A 124 13.44 -5.82 -13.52
CA ILE A 124 14.15 -4.56 -13.84
C ILE A 124 15.39 -4.76 -14.72
N ASP A 125 15.71 -6.01 -15.07
CA ASP A 125 16.91 -6.36 -15.83
C ASP A 125 16.54 -6.53 -17.30
N ASP A 126 16.91 -5.55 -18.12
CA ASP A 126 16.62 -5.56 -19.55
C ASP A 126 17.25 -6.76 -20.30
N VAL A 127 18.30 -7.40 -19.75
CA VAL A 127 18.86 -8.64 -20.31
C VAL A 127 17.90 -9.81 -20.09
N ILE A 128 17.31 -9.94 -18.89
CA ILE A 128 16.26 -10.93 -18.62
C ILE A 128 15.03 -10.62 -19.46
N LEU A 129 14.53 -9.38 -19.42
CA LEU A 129 13.33 -8.95 -20.16
C LEU A 129 13.48 -9.20 -21.68
N LYS A 130 14.67 -8.98 -22.24
CA LYS A 130 14.98 -9.31 -23.64
C LYS A 130 14.99 -10.82 -23.89
N LYS A 131 15.65 -11.62 -23.05
CA LYS A 131 15.70 -13.09 -23.20
C LYS A 131 14.32 -13.76 -23.08
N VAL A 132 13.47 -13.29 -22.16
CA VAL A 132 12.08 -13.78 -22.03
C VAL A 132 11.12 -13.17 -23.06
N ASN A 133 11.61 -12.34 -24.00
CA ASN A 133 10.84 -11.64 -25.04
C ASN A 133 9.68 -10.80 -24.46
N ARG A 134 9.93 -10.05 -23.38
CA ARG A 134 8.94 -9.16 -22.76
C ARG A 134 8.56 -7.98 -23.64
N GLN A 135 9.46 -7.51 -24.51
CA GLN A 135 9.28 -6.37 -25.43
C GLN A 135 8.93 -5.03 -24.74
N CYS A 136 9.38 -4.85 -23.49
CA CYS A 136 9.25 -3.63 -22.71
C CYS A 136 10.51 -3.51 -21.85
N THR A 137 11.03 -2.28 -21.67
CA THR A 137 12.27 -2.03 -20.92
C THR A 137 12.01 -1.45 -19.52
N LEU A 138 13.03 -1.43 -18.65
CA LEU A 138 13.03 -0.65 -17.41
C LEU A 138 12.73 0.84 -17.67
N LYS A 139 13.24 1.41 -18.77
CA LYS A 139 12.97 2.80 -19.16
C LYS A 139 11.48 3.04 -19.45
N ASP A 140 10.82 2.11 -20.12
CA ASP A 140 9.36 2.16 -20.34
C ASP A 140 8.58 2.02 -19.04
N CYS A 141 9.04 1.17 -18.13
CA CYS A 141 8.45 0.99 -16.81
C CYS A 141 8.47 2.29 -15.99
N ILE A 142 9.62 2.95 -15.92
CA ILE A 142 9.79 4.23 -15.22
C ILE A 142 8.93 5.33 -15.88
N ARG A 143 8.97 5.44 -17.21
CA ARG A 143 8.17 6.40 -17.99
C ARG A 143 6.67 6.23 -17.77
N ALA A 144 6.18 4.98 -17.76
CA ALA A 144 4.78 4.66 -17.52
C ALA A 144 4.32 5.04 -16.11
N ILE A 145 5.10 4.71 -15.08
CA ILE A 145 4.78 5.03 -13.68
C ILE A 145 4.79 6.55 -13.45
N TYR A 146 5.75 7.27 -14.03
CA TYR A 146 5.78 8.73 -14.04
C TYR A 146 4.48 9.31 -14.64
N LEU A 147 4.17 8.96 -15.89
CA LEU A 147 2.99 9.45 -16.61
C LEU A 147 1.67 9.16 -15.87
N LEU A 148 1.53 7.97 -15.28
CA LEU A 148 0.35 7.62 -14.49
C LEU A 148 0.23 8.49 -13.23
N LYS A 149 1.33 8.68 -12.50
CA LYS A 149 1.34 9.48 -11.26
C LYS A 149 1.12 10.96 -11.50
N GLU A 150 1.69 11.53 -12.55
CA GLU A 150 1.49 12.94 -12.93
C GLU A 150 0.04 13.29 -13.26
N ASN A 151 -0.75 12.28 -13.67
CA ASN A 151 -2.18 12.37 -13.96
C ASN A 151 -3.04 11.74 -12.86
N GLY A 152 -2.45 11.50 -11.68
CA GLY A 152 -3.13 11.09 -10.46
C GLY A 152 -3.55 9.62 -10.38
N PHE A 153 -3.32 8.80 -11.41
CA PHE A 153 -3.70 7.38 -11.38
C PHE A 153 -3.04 6.62 -10.23
N LYS A 154 -3.76 5.65 -9.66
CA LYS A 154 -3.19 4.60 -8.82
C LYS A 154 -2.40 3.61 -9.71
N VAL A 155 -1.31 3.07 -9.20
CA VAL A 155 -0.43 2.16 -9.93
C VAL A 155 -0.31 0.82 -9.19
N ASP A 156 -0.75 -0.26 -9.83
CA ASP A 156 -0.49 -1.66 -9.42
C ASP A 156 0.61 -2.22 -10.32
N ILE A 157 1.66 -2.84 -9.77
CA ILE A 157 2.74 -3.46 -10.56
C ILE A 157 2.80 -4.97 -10.36
N HIS A 158 3.06 -5.68 -11.45
CA HIS A 158 3.35 -7.11 -11.42
C HIS A 158 4.87 -7.33 -11.41
N LEU A 159 5.36 -8.08 -10.43
CA LEU A 159 6.76 -8.46 -10.27
C LEU A 159 6.87 -10.00 -10.26
N MET A 160 7.86 -10.53 -10.96
CA MET A 160 8.06 -11.96 -11.18
C MET A 160 9.49 -12.35 -10.81
N PRO A 161 9.74 -12.81 -9.57
CA PRO A 161 10.94 -13.57 -9.26
C PRO A 161 10.91 -14.95 -9.94
N ASP A 162 12.02 -15.68 -9.87
CA ASP A 162 12.18 -17.04 -10.42
C ASP A 162 12.03 -17.09 -11.96
N LEU A 163 12.13 -15.96 -12.67
CA LEU A 163 12.06 -15.93 -14.13
C LEU A 163 13.22 -16.70 -14.79
N PRO A 164 13.02 -17.31 -15.97
CA PRO A 164 14.11 -17.86 -16.77
C PRO A 164 15.24 -16.84 -16.96
N TYR A 165 16.48 -17.28 -16.77
CA TYR A 165 17.71 -16.47 -16.78
C TYR A 165 17.89 -15.49 -15.60
N SER A 166 16.92 -15.40 -14.66
CA SER A 166 17.13 -14.78 -13.34
C SER A 166 17.88 -15.72 -12.39
N ASP A 167 18.20 -15.20 -11.21
CA ASP A 167 18.64 -15.95 -10.03
C ASP A 167 18.25 -15.17 -8.76
N VAL A 168 18.45 -15.80 -7.59
CA VAL A 168 18.03 -15.25 -6.30
C VAL A 168 18.66 -13.88 -5.99
N TYR A 169 19.89 -13.62 -6.48
CA TYR A 169 20.58 -12.35 -6.28
C TYR A 169 20.02 -11.27 -7.19
N LYS A 170 19.70 -11.59 -8.46
CA LYS A 170 19.01 -10.67 -9.38
C LYS A 170 17.60 -10.31 -8.91
N ASP A 171 16.85 -11.29 -8.38
CA ASP A 171 15.51 -11.04 -7.83
C ASP A 171 15.56 -10.16 -6.57
N ILE A 172 16.55 -10.38 -5.69
CA ILE A 172 16.79 -9.52 -4.53
C ILE A 172 17.24 -8.13 -4.96
N HIS A 173 18.09 -8.01 -5.98
CA HIS A 173 18.47 -6.71 -6.55
C HIS A 173 17.25 -5.95 -7.12
N MET A 174 16.34 -6.65 -7.81
CA MET A 174 15.04 -6.10 -8.21
C MET A 174 14.30 -5.55 -6.99
N PHE A 175 14.07 -6.35 -5.94
CA PHE A 175 13.31 -5.86 -4.78
C PHE A 175 14.02 -4.72 -4.02
N LYS A 176 15.36 -4.76 -3.88
CA LYS A 176 16.17 -3.64 -3.35
C LYS A 176 15.92 -2.36 -4.14
N TYR A 177 15.96 -2.42 -5.47
CA TYR A 177 15.75 -1.25 -6.34
C TYR A 177 14.29 -0.75 -6.36
N VAL A 178 13.29 -1.64 -6.46
CA VAL A 178 11.87 -1.22 -6.49
C VAL A 178 11.44 -0.58 -5.15
N LEU A 179 12.03 -0.98 -4.02
CA LEU A 179 11.81 -0.30 -2.73
C LEU A 179 12.59 1.01 -2.59
N SER A 180 13.89 1.04 -2.93
CA SER A 180 14.75 2.18 -2.60
C SER A 180 14.83 3.29 -3.66
N SER A 181 14.44 3.02 -4.91
CA SER A 181 14.41 4.02 -5.99
C SER A 181 13.18 4.94 -5.91
N THR A 182 13.30 6.16 -6.42
CA THR A 182 12.17 7.09 -6.64
C THR A 182 11.26 6.70 -7.79
N ASP A 183 11.70 5.77 -8.64
CA ASP A 183 11.28 5.68 -10.04
C ASP A 183 10.20 4.60 -10.24
N LEU A 184 10.22 3.55 -9.41
CA LEU A 184 9.25 2.45 -9.44
C LEU A 184 8.35 2.41 -8.19
N GLN A 185 8.16 3.54 -7.50
CA GLN A 185 7.29 3.68 -6.31
C GLN A 185 5.78 3.52 -6.62
N ALA A 186 5.36 2.29 -6.90
CA ALA A 186 3.97 1.91 -7.11
C ALA A 186 3.16 1.80 -5.80
N ASP A 187 1.84 1.96 -5.89
CA ASP A 187 0.93 1.93 -4.75
C ASP A 187 0.55 0.52 -4.30
N GLN A 188 0.50 -0.40 -5.26
CA GLN A 188 0.09 -1.79 -5.06
C GLN A 188 1.01 -2.72 -5.85
N TRP A 189 1.30 -3.89 -5.32
CA TRP A 189 2.14 -4.90 -5.98
C TRP A 189 1.45 -6.26 -6.02
N LYS A 190 1.69 -7.01 -7.09
CA LYS A 190 1.42 -8.44 -7.22
C LYS A 190 2.75 -9.16 -7.46
N ILE A 191 3.13 -10.05 -6.57
CA ILE A 191 4.36 -10.84 -6.69
C ILE A 191 3.96 -12.27 -7.06
N TYR A 192 4.08 -12.65 -8.33
CA TYR A 192 3.90 -14.04 -8.78
C TYR A 192 5.24 -14.57 -9.28
N PRO A 193 5.86 -15.53 -8.56
CA PRO A 193 7.00 -16.28 -9.09
C PRO A 193 6.64 -16.90 -10.44
N CYS A 194 7.66 -17.15 -11.25
CA CYS A 194 7.45 -17.90 -12.48
C CYS A 194 6.97 -19.34 -12.18
N GLU A 195 5.95 -19.79 -12.90
CA GLU A 195 5.33 -21.11 -12.75
C GLU A 195 5.28 -21.74 -14.15
N ILE A 196 5.73 -22.99 -14.29
CA ILE A 196 5.78 -23.67 -15.59
C ILE A 196 4.36 -24.11 -15.92
N THR A 197 3.81 -23.57 -16.99
CA THR A 197 2.41 -23.80 -17.40
C THR A 197 2.34 -24.35 -18.84
N PRO A 198 1.35 -25.21 -19.17
CA PRO A 198 1.27 -25.87 -20.48
C PRO A 198 1.14 -24.89 -21.66
N PHE A 199 1.63 -25.32 -22.82
CA PHE A 199 1.62 -24.60 -24.10
C PHE A 199 2.47 -23.32 -24.12
N THR A 200 3.46 -23.20 -23.23
CA THR A 200 4.32 -22.01 -23.12
C THR A 200 5.73 -22.23 -23.65
N LYS A 201 6.48 -21.14 -23.91
CA LYS A 201 7.93 -21.23 -24.15
C LYS A 201 8.69 -21.66 -22.88
N ILE A 202 8.13 -21.39 -21.70
CA ILE A 202 8.69 -21.71 -20.38
C ILE A 202 8.66 -23.23 -20.14
N GLU A 203 7.58 -23.91 -20.53
CA GLU A 203 7.50 -25.38 -20.60
C GLU A 203 8.60 -25.98 -21.49
N LYS A 204 8.86 -25.39 -22.67
CA LYS A 204 9.93 -25.87 -23.56
C LYS A 204 11.33 -25.71 -22.93
N TRP A 205 11.61 -24.56 -22.33
CA TRP A 205 12.86 -24.34 -21.59
C TRP A 205 13.03 -25.30 -20.40
N TYR A 206 11.93 -25.58 -19.68
CA TYR A 206 11.94 -26.54 -18.58
C TYR A 206 12.24 -27.98 -19.07
N ASN A 207 11.51 -28.45 -20.08
CA ASN A 207 11.70 -29.79 -20.66
C ASN A 207 13.11 -29.98 -21.26
N ASN A 208 13.70 -28.92 -21.82
CA ASN A 208 15.07 -28.90 -22.34
C ASN A 208 16.16 -28.80 -21.24
N ASN A 209 15.78 -28.70 -19.95
CA ASN A 209 16.67 -28.36 -18.82
C ASN A 209 17.36 -26.97 -18.93
N GLU A 210 16.91 -26.08 -19.81
CA GLU A 210 17.40 -24.69 -19.93
C GLU A 210 16.96 -23.79 -18.76
N TYR A 211 15.91 -24.18 -18.04
CA TYR A 211 15.37 -23.48 -16.88
C TYR A 211 14.87 -24.48 -15.83
N LYS A 212 15.16 -24.21 -14.55
CA LYS A 212 14.62 -24.95 -13.40
C LYS A 212 14.18 -23.94 -12.33
N PRO A 213 12.95 -24.05 -11.80
CA PRO A 213 12.44 -23.10 -10.82
C PRO A 213 13.11 -23.29 -9.45
N TYR A 214 13.14 -22.25 -8.63
CA TYR A 214 13.67 -22.32 -7.25
C TYR A 214 13.00 -23.41 -6.42
N PHE A 215 11.75 -23.75 -6.72
CA PHE A 215 11.01 -24.77 -5.98
C PHE A 215 11.54 -26.20 -6.15
N GLU A 216 12.28 -26.46 -7.22
CA GLU A 216 12.91 -27.76 -7.48
C GLU A 216 14.39 -27.79 -7.11
N THR A 217 15.07 -26.64 -7.10
CA THR A 217 16.45 -26.54 -6.62
C THR A 217 16.52 -26.43 -5.10
N ASN A 218 15.80 -25.46 -4.51
CA ASN A 218 15.60 -25.33 -3.07
C ASN A 218 14.40 -24.42 -2.73
N LYS A 219 13.27 -25.04 -2.34
CA LYS A 219 12.02 -24.35 -1.95
C LYS A 219 12.19 -23.19 -0.95
N ASN A 220 13.23 -23.23 -0.11
CA ASN A 220 13.46 -22.24 0.93
C ASN A 220 13.98 -20.90 0.38
N LEU A 221 14.57 -20.86 -0.83
CA LEU A 221 15.04 -19.64 -1.47
C LEU A 221 13.87 -18.66 -1.66
N LEU A 222 12.84 -19.10 -2.39
CA LEU A 222 11.65 -18.29 -2.67
C LEU A 222 10.94 -17.85 -1.38
N ILE A 223 10.80 -18.74 -0.40
CA ILE A 223 10.17 -18.42 0.89
C ILE A 223 10.97 -17.31 1.61
N SER A 224 12.31 -17.40 1.60
CA SER A 224 13.20 -16.44 2.26
C SER A 224 13.23 -15.08 1.56
N VAL A 225 13.27 -15.05 0.22
CA VAL A 225 13.12 -13.81 -0.58
C VAL A 225 11.82 -13.09 -0.21
N ILE A 226 10.71 -13.83 -0.16
CA ILE A 226 9.39 -13.24 0.14
C ILE A 226 9.28 -12.81 1.62
N LEU A 227 9.95 -13.48 2.56
CA LEU A 227 10.07 -13.02 3.94
C LEU A 227 10.86 -11.71 4.04
N LEU A 228 12.00 -11.58 3.35
CA LEU A 228 12.79 -10.35 3.29
C LEU A 228 12.00 -9.18 2.70
N VAL A 229 11.32 -9.39 1.57
CA VAL A 229 10.44 -8.37 0.96
C VAL A 229 9.34 -7.94 1.91
N LYS A 230 8.66 -8.89 2.58
CA LYS A 230 7.58 -8.56 3.52
C LYS A 230 8.05 -7.90 4.82
N LYS A 231 9.32 -8.05 5.20
CA LYS A 231 9.94 -7.35 6.33
C LYS A 231 10.30 -5.89 5.99
N SER A 232 10.70 -5.63 4.74
CA SER A 232 11.24 -4.35 4.26
C SER A 232 10.25 -3.46 3.50
N ILE A 233 9.03 -3.96 3.24
CA ILE A 233 7.97 -3.27 2.48
C ILE A 233 7.48 -1.98 3.18
N HIS A 234 7.35 -0.89 2.43
CA HIS A 234 6.92 0.41 2.98
C HIS A 234 5.42 0.46 3.36
N PRO A 235 5.02 1.28 4.35
CA PRO A 235 3.64 1.38 4.83
C PRO A 235 2.58 1.71 3.76
N TRP A 236 2.96 2.51 2.75
CA TRP A 236 2.05 2.95 1.67
C TRP A 236 1.81 1.91 0.57
N ILE A 237 2.52 0.79 0.57
CA ILE A 237 2.41 -0.22 -0.48
C ILE A 237 1.38 -1.28 -0.09
N ARG A 238 0.52 -1.67 -1.02
CA ARG A 238 -0.40 -2.82 -0.85
C ARG A 238 0.08 -4.03 -1.62
N LEU A 239 0.61 -5.04 -0.91
CA LEU A 239 0.87 -6.35 -1.49
C LEU A 239 -0.47 -7.07 -1.76
N ASN A 240 -1.05 -6.86 -2.95
CA ASN A 240 -2.38 -7.33 -3.34
C ASN A 240 -2.49 -8.86 -3.25
N ARG A 241 -1.52 -9.56 -3.86
CA ARG A 241 -1.34 -11.01 -3.80
C ARG A 241 0.14 -11.34 -3.88
N VAL A 242 0.56 -12.32 -3.09
CA VAL A 242 1.94 -12.75 -2.89
C VAL A 242 1.92 -14.27 -3.07
N ILE A 243 2.50 -14.72 -4.18
CA ILE A 243 2.28 -16.02 -4.83
C ILE A 243 0.83 -16.19 -5.32
N ARG A 244 0.68 -16.86 -6.47
CA ARG A 244 -0.62 -17.14 -7.08
C ARG A 244 -1.03 -18.56 -6.73
N ASP A 245 -1.99 -18.69 -5.83
CA ASP A 245 -2.69 -19.97 -5.64
C ASP A 245 -3.45 -20.30 -6.96
N ILE A 246 -2.81 -21.08 -7.84
CA ILE A 246 -3.39 -21.75 -9.03
C ILE A 246 -3.72 -23.20 -8.62
N PRO A 247 -4.80 -23.81 -9.14
CA PRO A 247 -5.01 -25.26 -8.98
C PRO A 247 -3.89 -26.07 -9.63
N ASN A 248 -3.28 -26.99 -8.87
CA ASN A 248 -2.16 -27.83 -9.33
C ASN A 248 -2.33 -28.49 -10.72
N PRO A 249 -3.52 -28.92 -11.18
CA PRO A 249 -3.69 -29.46 -12.54
C PRO A 249 -3.37 -28.49 -13.71
N SER A 250 -3.03 -27.23 -13.44
CA SER A 250 -2.57 -26.26 -14.44
C SER A 250 -1.10 -25.85 -14.30
N ILE A 251 -0.37 -26.43 -13.34
CA ILE A 251 1.08 -26.23 -13.13
C ILE A 251 1.80 -27.53 -13.47
N ILE A 252 2.83 -27.46 -14.33
CA ILE A 252 3.72 -28.60 -14.63
C ILE A 252 4.83 -28.68 -13.59
N ALA A 253 5.43 -27.53 -13.25
CA ALA A 253 6.60 -27.37 -12.42
C ALA A 253 6.62 -25.99 -11.74
N GLY A 254 7.43 -25.83 -10.68
CA GLY A 254 7.49 -24.61 -9.86
C GLY A 254 6.75 -24.74 -8.54
N ASN A 255 6.13 -23.65 -8.05
CA ASN A 255 5.47 -23.65 -6.74
C ASN A 255 4.30 -24.65 -6.68
N ASN A 256 4.45 -25.70 -5.87
CA ASN A 256 3.43 -26.71 -5.61
C ASN A 256 2.65 -26.51 -4.29
N ILE A 257 3.00 -25.48 -3.49
CA ILE A 257 2.36 -25.22 -2.20
C ILE A 257 1.12 -24.32 -2.40
N THR A 258 -0.04 -24.97 -2.47
CA THR A 258 -1.36 -24.34 -2.64
C THR A 258 -1.79 -23.40 -1.51
N ASN A 259 -1.10 -23.44 -0.36
CA ASN A 259 -1.34 -22.55 0.78
C ASN A 259 -0.11 -21.71 1.18
N MET A 260 0.82 -21.43 0.26
CA MET A 260 2.09 -20.75 0.60
C MET A 260 1.89 -19.44 1.38
N ARG A 261 0.83 -18.68 1.09
CA ARG A 261 0.48 -17.45 1.84
C ARG A 261 0.25 -17.70 3.33
N GLN A 262 -0.27 -18.87 3.72
CA GLN A 262 -0.43 -19.30 5.11
C GLN A 262 0.91 -19.73 5.71
N LEU A 263 1.75 -20.46 4.97
CA LEU A 263 3.11 -20.85 5.39
C LEU A 263 3.94 -19.60 5.73
N ILE A 264 4.00 -18.62 4.83
CA ILE A 264 4.72 -17.36 5.04
C ILE A 264 4.17 -16.61 6.27
N ALA A 265 2.84 -16.59 6.46
CA ALA A 265 2.24 -15.95 7.64
C ALA A 265 2.59 -16.67 8.94
N ASN A 266 2.67 -18.00 8.94
CA ASN A 266 3.09 -18.80 10.08
C ASN A 266 4.56 -18.55 10.45
N GLU A 267 5.47 -18.60 9.48
CA GLU A 267 6.90 -18.30 9.72
C GLU A 267 7.09 -16.89 10.30
N MET A 268 6.41 -15.87 9.74
CA MET A 268 6.44 -14.51 10.29
C MET A 268 5.95 -14.45 11.74
N ASN A 269 4.83 -15.11 12.07
CA ASN A 269 4.29 -15.17 13.43
C ASN A 269 5.15 -15.99 14.41
N ILE A 270 5.88 -16.99 13.92
CA ILE A 270 6.80 -17.79 14.73
C ILE A 270 8.03 -16.97 15.10
N ARG A 271 8.57 -16.23 14.12
CA ARG A 271 9.81 -15.43 14.15
C ARG A 271 9.62 -13.95 14.50
N ASN A 272 8.42 -13.56 14.95
CA ASN A 272 8.06 -12.19 15.35
C ASN A 272 8.37 -11.13 14.27
N ILE A 273 8.18 -11.46 12.99
CA ILE A 273 8.38 -10.57 11.85
C ILE A 273 7.05 -9.89 11.53
N PHE A 274 7.05 -8.56 11.44
CA PHE A 274 5.86 -7.78 11.08
C PHE A 274 6.02 -7.11 9.72
N CYS A 275 4.91 -7.04 8.96
CA CYS A 275 4.87 -6.54 7.59
C CYS A 275 4.03 -5.28 7.55
N GLN A 276 4.64 -4.16 7.14
CA GLN A 276 4.01 -2.84 7.23
C GLN A 276 3.05 -2.54 6.07
N CYS A 277 2.99 -3.40 5.04
CA CYS A 277 2.13 -3.18 3.90
C CYS A 277 0.65 -3.05 4.31
N ILE A 278 -0.11 -2.24 3.56
CA ILE A 278 -1.53 -1.92 3.77
C ILE A 278 -2.36 -3.19 4.06
N ARG A 279 -2.10 -4.29 3.34
CA ARG A 279 -2.87 -5.54 3.47
C ARG A 279 -2.62 -6.30 4.78
N CYS A 280 -1.48 -6.06 5.42
CA CYS A 280 -1.17 -6.60 6.73
C CYS A 280 -1.80 -5.75 7.84
N LYS A 281 -1.60 -4.42 7.81
CA LYS A 281 -2.19 -3.49 8.81
C LYS A 281 -3.70 -3.26 8.68
N GLU A 282 -4.35 -3.50 7.51
CA GLU A 282 -5.82 -3.27 7.34
C GLU A 282 -6.65 -3.96 8.44
N VAL A 283 -7.57 -3.22 9.08
CA VAL A 283 -8.22 -3.61 10.36
C VAL A 283 -9.01 -4.93 10.32
N LYS A 284 -9.68 -5.25 9.20
CA LYS A 284 -10.48 -6.48 9.02
C LYS A 284 -11.55 -6.66 10.12
N ASN A 285 -11.27 -7.53 11.08
CA ASN A 285 -12.15 -7.93 12.18
C ASN A 285 -11.51 -7.64 13.57
N GLN A 286 -10.44 -6.84 13.60
CA GLN A 286 -9.65 -6.55 14.79
C GLN A 286 -10.30 -5.43 15.62
N GLU A 287 -10.57 -5.69 16.89
CA GLU A 287 -11.03 -4.65 17.82
C GLU A 287 -9.93 -3.62 18.09
N ILE A 288 -10.35 -2.35 18.13
CA ILE A 288 -9.55 -1.17 18.52
C ILE A 288 -9.87 -0.86 20.00
N GLU A 289 -8.93 -0.25 20.72
CA GLU A 289 -9.22 0.24 22.07
C GLU A 289 -10.30 1.33 22.06
N LYS A 290 -11.14 1.42 23.11
CA LYS A 290 -12.23 2.41 23.20
C LYS A 290 -11.83 3.73 23.89
N LYS A 291 -10.53 4.00 24.05
CA LYS A 291 -9.98 5.27 24.57
C LYS A 291 -10.05 6.37 23.51
N SER A 292 -10.07 7.65 23.91
CA SER A 292 -10.02 8.81 22.99
C SER A 292 -8.81 8.71 22.05
N ASP A 293 -7.63 8.54 22.63
CA ASP A 293 -6.34 8.66 21.94
C ASP A 293 -5.93 7.35 21.25
N SER A 294 -6.85 6.38 21.19
CA SER A 294 -6.63 5.10 20.53
C SER A 294 -6.56 5.22 19.01
N ILE A 295 -7.17 6.26 18.43
CA ILE A 295 -7.21 6.55 17.00
C ILE A 295 -6.45 7.84 16.73
N PHE A 296 -5.44 7.78 15.87
CA PHE A 296 -4.56 8.91 15.57
C PHE A 296 -4.24 9.02 14.08
N LEU A 297 -3.81 10.23 13.69
CA LEU A 297 -3.32 10.56 12.36
C LEU A 297 -1.82 10.26 12.27
N ARG A 298 -1.37 9.54 11.23
CA ARG A 298 0.06 9.36 10.92
C ARG A 298 0.28 9.58 9.43
N ILE A 299 1.26 10.41 9.06
CA ILE A 299 1.50 10.83 7.68
C ILE A 299 2.93 10.51 7.30
N TYR A 300 3.11 9.71 6.25
CA TYR A 300 4.42 9.44 5.67
C TYR A 300 4.57 10.23 4.38
N LYS A 301 5.53 11.14 4.32
CA LYS A 301 5.95 11.80 3.07
C LYS A 301 7.11 11.02 2.47
N TYR A 302 7.10 10.79 1.16
CA TYR A 302 8.18 10.12 0.46
C TYR A 302 8.38 10.68 -0.96
N PRO A 303 9.62 10.79 -1.44
CA PRO A 303 9.92 11.31 -2.77
C PRO A 303 9.61 10.27 -3.85
N THR A 304 9.16 10.75 -5.01
CA THR A 304 9.04 9.92 -6.23
C THR A 304 9.46 10.72 -7.46
N LEU A 305 9.63 10.05 -8.60
CA LEU A 305 9.91 10.74 -9.85
C LEU A 305 8.77 11.74 -10.17
N GLY A 306 9.13 13.00 -10.38
CA GLY A 306 8.20 14.10 -10.66
C GLY A 306 7.57 14.82 -9.46
N GLY A 307 7.58 14.25 -8.24
CA GLY A 307 6.81 14.81 -7.14
C GLY A 307 6.85 14.01 -5.85
N ASP A 308 6.38 14.62 -4.77
CA ASP A 308 6.35 14.02 -3.44
C ASP A 308 4.95 13.45 -3.17
N GLU A 309 4.91 12.28 -2.52
CA GLU A 309 3.68 11.60 -2.14
C GLU A 309 3.51 11.65 -0.62
N TYR A 310 2.29 11.89 -0.16
CA TYR A 310 1.89 11.93 1.24
C TYR A 310 0.87 10.83 1.46
N PHE A 311 1.28 9.79 2.19
CA PHE A 311 0.41 8.70 2.64
C PHE A 311 -0.18 9.06 4.00
N ILE A 312 -1.36 9.67 3.96
CA ILE A 312 -2.08 10.21 5.13
C ILE A 312 -2.95 9.09 5.68
N THR A 313 -2.77 8.68 6.94
CA THR A 313 -3.45 7.52 7.52
C THR A 313 -4.15 7.83 8.84
N PHE A 314 -5.31 7.20 9.06
CA PHE A 314 -5.86 6.99 10.40
C PHE A 314 -5.52 5.57 10.85
N GLN A 315 -4.83 5.47 11.99
CA GLN A 315 -4.46 4.21 12.61
C GLN A 315 -5.13 4.08 13.97
N GLY A 316 -5.38 2.85 14.43
CA GLY A 316 -6.02 2.55 15.71
C GLY A 316 -5.23 1.50 16.50
N ARG A 317 -4.98 1.72 17.80
CA ARG A 317 -4.32 0.74 18.67
C ARG A 317 -5.21 -0.48 18.88
N LYS A 318 -4.68 -1.67 18.59
CA LYS A 318 -5.38 -2.95 18.73
C LYS A 318 -5.62 -3.25 20.21
N LYS A 319 -6.86 -3.62 20.53
CA LYS A 319 -7.22 -4.14 21.85
C LYS A 319 -6.48 -5.45 22.12
N VAL A 320 -5.65 -5.49 23.16
CA VAL A 320 -4.89 -6.69 23.54
C VAL A 320 -5.84 -7.78 24.07
N VAL A 321 -6.05 -8.83 23.27
CA VAL A 321 -6.83 -10.00 23.70
C VAL A 321 -5.94 -10.92 24.53
N ASN A 322 -5.82 -10.58 25.82
CA ASN A 322 -5.14 -11.40 26.82
C ASN A 322 -5.71 -12.82 26.81
N HIS A 323 -4.95 -13.76 26.24
CA HIS A 323 -5.21 -15.19 26.35
C HIS A 323 -4.85 -15.69 27.74
N HIS A 324 -5.60 -15.21 28.75
CA HIS A 324 -5.68 -15.87 30.05
C HIS A 324 -6.04 -17.33 29.80
N GLY A 325 -5.11 -18.22 30.14
CA GLY A 325 -5.17 -19.60 29.71
C GLY A 325 -6.43 -20.28 30.23
N LYS A 326 -7.38 -20.57 29.32
CA LYS A 326 -8.36 -21.64 29.51
C LYS A 326 -7.58 -22.95 29.56
N LYS A 327 -6.97 -23.24 30.72
CA LYS A 327 -6.47 -24.57 31.08
C LYS A 327 -7.61 -25.53 30.78
N ASN A 328 -7.38 -26.47 29.86
CA ASN A 328 -8.34 -27.52 29.56
C ASN A 328 -8.53 -28.40 30.81
N LYS A 329 -9.44 -28.00 31.70
CA LYS A 329 -10.06 -28.91 32.68
C LYS A 329 -10.77 -29.99 31.87
N LYS A 330 -10.05 -31.08 31.61
CA LYS A 330 -10.59 -32.31 31.01
C LYS A 330 -11.72 -32.81 31.90
N ASN A 331 -12.95 -32.44 31.57
CA ASN A 331 -14.13 -33.07 32.15
C ASN A 331 -14.21 -34.51 31.66
N LYS A 332 -13.53 -35.42 32.38
CA LYS A 332 -13.82 -36.86 32.37
C LYS A 332 -15.26 -37.06 32.86
N LYS A 333 -16.23 -37.01 31.95
CA LYS A 333 -17.49 -37.76 32.07
C LYS A 333 -17.77 -38.46 30.75
N SER A 334 -18.22 -39.70 30.87
CA SER A 334 -18.37 -40.67 29.79
C SER A 334 -19.51 -40.32 28.83
N LYS A 335 -19.30 -40.63 27.55
CA LYS A 335 -20.35 -40.88 26.55
C LYS A 335 -19.99 -42.06 25.65
N THR A 336 -19.84 -43.23 26.25
CA THR A 336 -20.32 -44.47 25.61
C THR A 336 -21.85 -44.45 25.57
N SER A 337 -22.45 -45.24 24.67
CA SER A 337 -23.91 -45.45 24.52
C SER A 337 -24.81 -44.21 24.54
N LYS A 338 -24.89 -43.51 23.39
CA LYS A 338 -26.18 -43.09 22.79
C LYS A 338 -26.07 -42.76 21.28
N LYS A 339 -25.65 -43.77 20.49
CA LYS A 339 -26.46 -44.14 19.32
C LYS A 339 -27.70 -44.85 19.85
N ASP A 340 -28.75 -44.91 19.02
CA ASP A 340 -30.00 -45.64 19.32
C ASP A 340 -30.75 -45.00 20.53
N ASN A 341 -31.79 -44.19 20.35
CA ASN A 341 -32.88 -44.29 19.38
C ASN A 341 -33.25 -42.96 18.73
N LEU A 342 -33.30 -42.95 17.39
CA LEU A 342 -34.15 -42.06 16.58
C LEU A 342 -35.15 -42.86 15.72
N ASN A 343 -35.14 -44.19 15.86
CA ASN A 343 -36.24 -45.11 15.56
C ASN A 343 -36.77 -45.63 16.91
N GLN A 344 -38.07 -45.94 17.00
CA GLN A 344 -38.82 -46.11 18.25
C GLN A 344 -38.88 -44.80 19.09
N LYS A 345 -39.94 -43.98 19.12
CA LYS A 345 -41.17 -43.81 18.29
C LYS A 345 -42.02 -45.04 17.93
N TYR A 346 -42.05 -45.98 18.87
CA TYR A 346 -43.06 -47.02 19.08
C TYR A 346 -42.81 -47.48 20.53
N ASN A 347 -43.87 -47.86 21.24
CA ASN A 347 -43.83 -48.29 22.65
C ASN A 347 -43.57 -47.17 23.69
N ASP A 348 -44.18 -45.99 23.51
CA ASP A 348 -44.71 -45.22 24.66
C ASP A 348 -45.99 -45.91 25.20
N GLU A 349 -45.88 -47.21 25.48
CA GLU A 349 -46.87 -48.05 26.14
C GLU A 349 -46.15 -49.01 27.08
N GLN A 350 -45.83 -48.52 28.29
CA GLN A 350 -46.24 -49.14 29.54
C GLN A 350 -45.67 -48.40 30.76
N MET A 351 -46.56 -48.17 31.72
CA MET A 351 -46.34 -48.03 33.17
C MET A 351 -45.21 -47.07 33.64
N LYS A 352 -45.55 -45.89 34.18
CA LYS A 352 -46.12 -45.67 35.54
C LYS A 352 -45.14 -45.96 36.69
N GLU A 353 -45.38 -45.18 37.75
CA GLU A 353 -45.11 -45.47 39.16
C GLU A 353 -43.70 -45.28 39.75
N LYS A 354 -43.74 -44.73 40.96
CA LYS A 354 -42.78 -44.83 42.08
C LYS A 354 -41.40 -44.14 41.94
N ASP A 355 -40.95 -43.37 42.92
CA ASP A 355 -41.69 -42.70 44.00
C ASP A 355 -40.89 -41.55 44.65
N ASN A 356 -41.53 -40.81 45.55
CA ASN A 356 -41.00 -40.19 46.78
C ASN A 356 -39.53 -40.53 47.17
N ASN A 357 -38.68 -39.64 47.72
CA ASN A 357 -38.98 -38.57 48.68
C ASN A 357 -37.72 -37.72 49.08
N LYS A 358 -37.95 -36.53 49.68
CA LYS A 358 -37.10 -35.81 50.70
C LYS A 358 -35.65 -35.35 50.35
N LYS A 359 -35.00 -34.47 51.13
CA LYS A 359 -35.33 -33.14 51.75
C LYS A 359 -34.08 -32.57 52.49
N ILE A 360 -34.13 -31.32 52.98
CA ILE A 360 -33.37 -30.76 54.15
C ILE A 360 -31.86 -30.47 53.86
N GLN A 361 -31.42 -29.20 53.72
CA GLN A 361 -31.02 -28.19 54.76
C GLN A 361 -29.55 -28.36 55.27
N ASN A 362 -28.80 -27.39 55.83
CA ASN A 362 -28.97 -25.94 56.08
C ASN A 362 -27.59 -25.28 56.43
N LYS A 363 -27.38 -23.98 56.11
CA LYS A 363 -26.65 -22.95 56.92
C LYS A 363 -25.14 -23.19 57.27
N ASN A 364 -24.31 -22.23 57.78
CA ASN A 364 -24.38 -20.77 58.03
C ASN A 364 -22.94 -20.17 58.16
N ASN A 365 -22.74 -18.89 57.80
CA ASN A 365 -21.85 -17.85 58.42
C ASN A 365 -20.32 -18.15 58.67
N VAL A 366 -19.40 -17.22 59.04
CA VAL A 366 -19.42 -15.76 59.33
C VAL A 366 -18.09 -15.08 58.86
N ASN A 367 -17.96 -13.75 59.10
CA ASN A 367 -16.92 -12.75 58.73
C ASN A 367 -15.44 -13.02 59.19
N ASN A 368 -14.41 -12.13 59.16
CA ASN A 368 -14.30 -10.64 59.22
C ASN A 368 -12.93 -10.06 58.71
N ASP A 369 -12.91 -8.74 58.47
CA ASP A 369 -11.83 -7.73 58.74
C ASP A 369 -10.46 -7.54 58.01
N ASN A 370 -10.33 -6.31 57.44
CA ASN A 370 -9.31 -5.25 57.65
C ASN A 370 -7.87 -5.20 57.05
N ASN A 371 -7.64 -4.10 56.29
CA ASN A 371 -6.48 -3.18 56.22
C ASN A 371 -5.07 -3.72 55.80
N SER A 372 -4.09 -2.92 55.29
CA SER A 372 -3.89 -1.45 55.28
C SER A 372 -3.07 -0.94 54.07
N ASN A 373 -3.19 0.36 53.72
CA ASN A 373 -2.16 1.42 53.51
C ASN A 373 -0.78 1.11 52.83
N ASN A 374 -0.07 2.01 52.13
CA ASN A 374 -0.28 3.41 51.65
C ASN A 374 0.89 3.88 50.72
N ASN A 375 0.64 4.86 49.81
CA ASN A 375 1.52 6.00 49.38
C ASN A 375 2.92 5.71 48.76
N TYR A 376 3.70 6.59 48.09
CA TYR A 376 3.61 7.89 47.34
C TYR A 376 4.93 8.04 46.49
N TYR A 377 5.26 9.03 45.64
CA TYR A 377 4.68 10.32 45.15
C TYR A 377 4.77 10.36 43.58
N SER A 378 4.90 11.41 42.71
CA SER A 378 5.40 12.82 42.68
C SER A 378 6.95 12.98 42.80
N ASP A 379 7.70 13.90 42.13
CA ASP A 379 7.48 14.97 41.11
C ASP A 379 8.86 15.45 40.53
N SER A 380 9.07 16.31 39.51
CA SER A 380 8.32 16.75 38.29
C SER A 380 9.23 17.64 37.36
N ASN A 381 8.79 17.92 36.11
CA ASN A 381 9.13 19.07 35.21
C ASN A 381 10.59 19.38 34.72
N GLY A 382 10.72 19.72 33.42
CA GLY A 382 11.92 20.35 32.81
C GLY A 382 11.84 20.48 31.26
N HIS A 383 12.10 21.68 30.71
CA HIS A 383 12.11 22.00 29.26
C HIS A 383 13.52 21.80 28.63
N LEU A 384 13.84 21.97 27.33
CA LEU A 384 13.23 22.75 26.21
C LEU A 384 13.74 22.28 24.81
N SER A 385 12.95 22.50 23.74
CA SER A 385 13.35 22.75 22.32
C SER A 385 14.18 21.73 21.50
N SER A 386 14.17 21.69 20.16
CA SER A 386 13.24 22.10 19.07
C SER A 386 13.90 21.72 17.71
N THR A 387 13.31 21.72 16.50
CA THR A 387 11.93 21.93 16.00
C THR A 387 11.80 21.27 14.60
N SER A 388 10.59 20.85 14.22
CA SER A 388 10.11 20.88 12.81
C SER A 388 8.57 20.88 12.80
N ASN A 389 7.99 21.85 13.51
CA ASN A 389 6.55 21.95 13.77
C ASN A 389 5.85 22.74 12.66
N VAL A 390 4.66 22.29 12.26
CA VAL A 390 3.87 22.89 11.17
C VAL A 390 2.60 23.61 11.67
N LEU A 391 2.24 23.49 12.96
CA LEU A 391 0.95 23.96 13.49
C LEU A 391 0.97 24.56 14.91
N GLU A 392 2.04 25.27 15.29
CA GLU A 392 1.94 26.20 16.42
C GLU A 392 1.39 27.54 15.91
N ASN A 393 0.21 27.90 16.43
CA ASN A 393 -0.63 29.05 16.08
C ASN A 393 -1.00 29.19 14.58
N MET A 394 -2.14 28.62 14.17
CA MET A 394 -2.76 28.93 12.87
C MET A 394 -2.97 30.45 12.67
N GLU A 395 -3.33 31.21 13.71
CA GLU A 395 -3.49 32.66 13.61
C GLU A 395 -2.16 33.35 13.29
N THR A 396 -1.06 32.98 13.96
CA THR A 396 0.26 33.57 13.68
C THR A 396 0.78 33.16 12.30
N PHE A 397 0.70 31.86 11.95
CA PHE A 397 1.08 31.33 10.65
C PHE A 397 0.33 32.01 9.48
N PHE A 398 -0.97 32.28 9.64
CA PHE A 398 -1.73 32.94 8.59
C PHE A 398 -1.57 34.47 8.58
N ASN A 399 -1.26 35.11 9.70
CA ASN A 399 -1.10 36.57 9.74
C ASN A 399 0.30 37.03 9.29
N GLN A 400 1.36 36.24 9.51
CA GLN A 400 2.73 36.61 9.10
C GLN A 400 2.89 36.78 7.58
N HIS A 401 2.17 36.01 6.77
CA HIS A 401 2.22 36.15 5.31
C HIS A 401 1.37 37.29 4.73
N GLU A 402 0.62 38.04 5.56
CA GLU A 402 0.02 39.32 5.13
C GLU A 402 1.00 40.49 5.32
N THR A 403 1.96 40.40 6.26
CA THR A 403 2.96 41.44 6.52
C THR A 403 4.14 41.47 5.52
N GLU A 404 4.57 40.33 4.99
CA GLU A 404 5.70 40.28 4.02
C GLU A 404 5.33 40.71 2.59
N ASN A 405 4.04 40.85 2.28
CA ASN A 405 3.56 41.23 0.94
C ASN A 405 3.32 42.75 0.74
N ASN A 406 3.63 43.59 1.75
CA ASN A 406 3.45 45.05 1.69
C ASN A 406 4.76 45.85 1.72
N GLN A 407 5.93 45.21 1.61
CA GLN A 407 7.23 45.89 1.44
C GLN A 407 8.11 45.21 0.38
N ILE A 408 7.71 45.35 -0.89
CA ILE A 408 8.56 45.49 -2.10
C ILE A 408 7.60 45.87 -3.25
N ASN A 409 7.34 47.18 -3.40
CA ASN A 409 6.78 47.83 -4.60
C ASN A 409 6.51 49.33 -4.33
N HIS A 410 7.55 50.20 -4.37
CA HIS A 410 7.51 51.55 -4.98
C HIS A 410 8.80 52.38 -4.74
N SER A 411 9.87 52.01 -5.44
CA SER A 411 10.97 52.87 -5.92
C SER A 411 11.91 51.95 -6.73
N HIS A 412 12.44 52.30 -7.91
CA HIS A 412 12.64 53.60 -8.55
C HIS A 412 12.31 53.59 -10.06
N ASN A 413 11.81 54.72 -10.59
CA ASN A 413 12.21 55.21 -11.93
C ASN A 413 13.59 55.91 -11.80
N THR A 414 14.43 56.11 -12.83
CA THR A 414 14.19 56.39 -14.26
C THR A 414 15.49 56.18 -15.06
N GLN A 415 15.41 55.96 -16.40
CA GLN A 415 16.44 56.23 -17.45
C GLN A 415 17.91 55.74 -17.24
N TYR A 416 18.58 55.14 -18.21
CA TYR A 416 18.95 55.73 -19.50
C TYR A 416 19.20 54.68 -20.62
N GLU A 417 19.50 55.18 -21.82
CA GLU A 417 19.80 54.44 -23.06
C GLU A 417 21.28 53.94 -23.07
N HIS A 418 21.88 53.27 -24.09
CA HIS A 418 21.62 53.23 -25.53
C HIS A 418 22.43 52.10 -26.23
N SER A 419 22.05 51.69 -27.45
CA SER A 419 22.81 50.82 -28.40
C SER A 419 23.15 49.36 -27.94
N GLY A 420 23.48 48.40 -28.82
CA GLY A 420 23.56 48.40 -30.29
C GLY A 420 23.52 46.96 -30.86
N ALA A 421 23.15 46.80 -32.14
CA ALA A 421 22.82 45.53 -32.77
C ALA A 421 23.98 44.83 -33.52
N SER A 422 23.74 43.60 -34.01
CA SER A 422 24.51 42.86 -35.04
C SER A 422 25.85 42.25 -34.59
N GLN A 423 26.42 41.20 -35.22
CA GLN A 423 25.92 40.17 -36.15
C GLN A 423 26.93 39.00 -36.28
N ASN A 424 26.43 37.78 -36.60
CA ASN A 424 27.02 36.74 -37.47
C ASN A 424 28.49 36.22 -37.36
N ASN A 425 28.63 34.90 -37.56
CA ASN A 425 29.71 34.18 -38.29
C ASN A 425 31.12 34.05 -37.63
N ILE A 426 31.97 33.03 -37.93
CA ILE A 426 31.84 31.75 -38.68
C ILE A 426 32.89 30.69 -38.21
N ASN A 427 32.67 29.43 -38.62
CA ASN A 427 33.48 28.19 -38.56
C ASN A 427 35.03 28.27 -38.49
N SER A 428 35.66 27.35 -37.70
CA SER A 428 36.57 26.25 -38.13
C SER A 428 37.05 25.47 -36.87
N GLU A 429 37.21 24.15 -36.79
CA GLU A 429 38.15 23.23 -37.50
C GLU A 429 39.63 23.64 -37.34
N GLN A 430 40.63 22.76 -37.08
CA GLN A 430 40.67 21.27 -37.10
C GLN A 430 41.92 20.71 -36.34
N SER A 431 41.90 19.43 -35.88
CA SER A 431 43.08 18.57 -35.52
C SER A 431 44.01 19.00 -34.33
N GLY A 432 44.88 18.16 -33.74
CA GLY A 432 45.06 16.70 -33.83
C GLY A 432 46.30 16.14 -33.04
N ALA A 433 46.22 14.85 -32.64
CA ALA A 433 47.31 13.88 -32.35
C ALA A 433 48.51 14.14 -31.36
N SER A 434 48.64 13.22 -30.38
CA SER A 434 49.85 12.39 -30.04
C SER A 434 51.18 13.03 -29.52
N GLN A 435 52.09 12.36 -28.78
CA GLN A 435 52.13 11.08 -28.02
C GLN A 435 53.31 11.04 -27.01
N LYS A 436 53.18 10.23 -25.93
CA LYS A 436 54.22 9.48 -25.15
C LYS A 436 55.56 10.13 -24.69
N ASN A 437 55.83 10.06 -23.38
CA ASN A 437 56.85 9.21 -22.70
C ASN A 437 56.80 9.48 -21.17
N LYS A 438 56.68 8.53 -20.23
CA LYS A 438 57.43 7.31 -19.83
C LYS A 438 58.60 7.55 -18.85
N ASN A 439 58.43 7.01 -17.63
CA ASN A 439 59.46 6.50 -16.70
C ASN A 439 60.42 7.53 -16.02
N SER A 440 60.99 7.30 -14.82
CA SER A 440 60.65 6.41 -13.67
C SER A 440 61.64 6.68 -12.50
N GLU A 441 61.26 6.39 -11.24
CA GLU A 441 62.04 5.63 -10.21
C GLU A 441 61.55 5.86 -8.75
N GLN A 442 61.99 5.01 -7.81
CA GLN A 442 61.61 5.02 -6.39
C GLN A 442 62.81 4.76 -5.47
N SER A 443 62.98 5.56 -4.42
CA SER A 443 63.62 5.20 -3.14
C SER A 443 63.38 6.31 -2.09
N GLY A 444 63.32 6.06 -0.78
CA GLY A 444 63.32 4.76 -0.09
C GLY A 444 64.15 4.71 1.19
N ALA A 445 63.90 5.58 2.18
CA ALA A 445 64.61 5.54 3.47
C ALA A 445 63.80 6.16 4.64
N ASN A 446 64.05 5.64 5.85
CA ASN A 446 63.70 6.15 7.19
C ASN A 446 64.97 5.92 8.06
N PRO A 447 65.29 6.74 9.10
CA PRO A 447 64.67 6.49 10.41
C PRO A 447 64.58 7.66 11.43
N GLU A 448 63.65 7.48 12.38
CA GLU A 448 63.68 7.76 13.84
C GLU A 448 64.21 9.06 14.52
N ASN A 449 63.35 9.55 15.44
CA ASN A 449 63.60 10.08 16.80
C ASN A 449 64.26 11.46 17.06
N VAL A 450 63.51 12.34 17.74
CA VAL A 450 63.74 12.76 19.16
C VAL A 450 62.53 13.56 19.73
N HIS A 451 62.30 13.46 21.04
CA HIS A 451 61.27 14.14 21.87
C HIS A 451 61.42 15.69 21.94
N ASN A 452 60.46 16.55 22.35
CA ASN A 452 59.10 16.46 22.96
C ASN A 452 58.35 17.83 22.71
N THR A 453 57.25 18.33 23.33
CA THR A 453 56.41 18.01 24.52
C THR A 453 54.99 18.64 24.41
N ASN A 454 54.04 18.24 25.27
CA ASN A 454 52.92 19.01 25.87
C ASN A 454 51.97 19.90 25.02
N VAL A 455 50.80 19.35 24.64
CA VAL A 455 49.49 20.04 24.55
C VAL A 455 48.41 19.05 25.05
N PRO A 456 47.39 19.45 25.86
CA PRO A 456 46.52 18.49 26.56
C PRO A 456 45.40 17.87 25.73
N GLN A 457 44.94 16.69 26.14
CA GLN A 457 43.81 15.98 25.56
C GLN A 457 42.47 16.59 26.00
N ASN A 458 41.55 16.76 25.06
CA ASN A 458 40.11 16.85 25.33
C ASN A 458 39.37 15.88 24.42
N LYS A 459 38.67 14.90 25.01
CA LYS A 459 37.73 14.04 24.27
C LYS A 459 36.42 14.79 24.10
N MET A 460 35.99 15.00 22.86
CA MET A 460 34.59 15.26 22.53
C MET A 460 33.98 13.99 21.96
N ASP A 461 33.66 13.06 22.86
CA ASP A 461 32.82 11.89 22.54
C ASP A 461 31.36 12.39 22.37
N THR A 462 31.07 13.06 21.25
CA THR A 462 29.73 13.55 20.91
C THR A 462 28.92 12.45 20.23
N GLU A 463 28.33 11.56 21.03
CA GLU A 463 27.33 10.60 20.54
C GLU A 463 26.14 11.37 19.95
N ILE A 464 25.92 11.21 18.64
CA ILE A 464 24.75 11.77 17.95
C ILE A 464 23.50 11.04 18.49
N PRO A 465 22.51 11.74 19.07
CA PRO A 465 21.31 11.08 19.58
C PRO A 465 20.54 10.39 18.45
N ILE A 466 20.56 9.06 18.43
CA ILE A 466 19.75 8.27 17.52
C ILE A 466 18.30 8.39 17.98
N ASP A 467 17.45 9.07 17.20
CA ASP A 467 16.03 9.17 17.51
C ASP A 467 15.37 7.79 17.50
N HIS A 468 15.11 7.26 18.70
CA HIS A 468 14.53 5.94 18.88
C HIS A 468 13.07 5.86 18.39
N ASN A 469 12.36 6.99 18.22
CA ASN A 469 10.96 6.99 17.78
C ASN A 469 10.78 6.51 16.32
N ILE A 470 11.83 6.64 15.48
CA ILE A 470 11.81 6.19 14.08
C ILE A 470 11.59 4.67 13.97
N TYR A 471 11.90 3.90 15.02
CA TYR A 471 11.83 2.43 15.00
C TYR A 471 10.46 1.86 15.44
N GLU A 472 9.55 2.67 15.98
CA GLU A 472 8.22 2.21 16.42
C GLU A 472 7.35 1.65 15.28
N ASP A 473 7.56 2.13 14.04
CA ASP A 473 6.77 1.68 12.87
C ASP A 473 6.82 0.16 12.66
N TYR A 474 7.80 -0.56 13.22
CA TYR A 474 7.93 -2.02 13.06
C TYR A 474 7.09 -2.86 14.02
N ASP A 475 6.19 -2.24 14.79
CA ASP A 475 5.25 -2.96 15.63
C ASP A 475 4.15 -3.74 14.88
N ASN A 476 3.37 -4.48 15.67
CA ASN A 476 2.06 -4.98 15.32
C ASN A 476 0.96 -4.48 16.27
N GLU A 477 1.14 -3.33 16.92
CA GLU A 477 0.15 -2.74 17.83
C GLU A 477 -0.95 -1.97 17.09
N TYR A 478 -0.64 -1.34 15.95
CA TYR A 478 -1.61 -0.52 15.23
C TYR A 478 -2.30 -1.23 14.06
N SER A 479 -3.57 -0.88 13.82
CA SER A 479 -4.39 -1.27 12.66
C SER A 479 -4.67 -0.04 11.79
N LEU A 480 -4.65 -0.21 10.47
CA LEU A 480 -5.03 0.83 9.51
C LEU A 480 -6.55 0.87 9.34
N LEU A 481 -7.15 2.01 9.67
CA LEU A 481 -8.59 2.26 9.63
C LEU A 481 -9.02 2.97 8.33
N GLY A 482 -8.15 3.82 7.80
CA GLY A 482 -8.33 4.47 6.51
C GLY A 482 -7.07 5.20 6.09
N PHE A 483 -6.96 5.48 4.80
CA PHE A 483 -5.84 6.21 4.22
C PHE A 483 -6.25 7.06 3.02
N LEU A 484 -5.42 8.04 2.72
CA LEU A 484 -5.48 8.86 1.51
C LEU A 484 -4.07 9.01 0.92
N ARG A 485 -3.99 9.03 -0.42
CA ARG A 485 -2.77 9.36 -1.17
C ARG A 485 -2.89 10.74 -1.77
N LEU A 486 -2.07 11.68 -1.31
CA LEU A 486 -1.94 13.02 -1.85
C LEU A 486 -0.59 13.13 -2.57
N ARG A 487 -0.56 13.67 -3.79
CA ARG A 487 0.67 13.96 -4.56
C ARG A 487 0.79 15.45 -4.83
N LEU A 488 1.97 15.99 -4.53
CA LEU A 488 2.38 17.35 -4.89
C LEU A 488 3.47 17.23 -5.97
N ARG A 489 3.19 17.71 -7.19
CA ARG A 489 4.12 17.59 -8.33
C ARG A 489 5.11 18.75 -8.35
N LYS A 490 6.33 18.51 -8.82
CA LYS A 490 7.36 19.54 -9.02
C LYS A 490 7.09 20.41 -10.25
N LYS A 491 6.27 19.93 -11.19
CA LYS A 491 5.72 20.70 -12.32
C LYS A 491 4.20 20.54 -12.36
N ASN A 492 3.47 21.65 -12.41
CA ASN A 492 2.00 21.67 -12.34
C ASN A 492 1.31 22.30 -13.56
N ASN A 493 2.08 22.70 -14.57
CA ASN A 493 1.56 23.18 -15.84
C ASN A 493 0.98 22.03 -16.70
N TYR A 494 0.02 22.36 -17.54
CA TYR A 494 -0.44 21.53 -18.65
C TYR A 494 0.70 21.29 -19.66
N CYS A 495 0.85 20.05 -20.12
CA CYS A 495 1.72 19.62 -21.23
C CYS A 495 1.33 18.21 -21.70
N ASP A 496 2.06 17.62 -22.65
CA ASP A 496 1.75 16.27 -23.15
C ASP A 496 1.87 15.15 -22.10
N ASP A 497 2.75 15.30 -21.11
CA ASP A 497 2.84 14.40 -19.95
C ASP A 497 1.68 14.60 -18.95
N ARG A 498 0.99 15.75 -19.01
CA ARG A 498 -0.11 16.18 -18.12
C ARG A 498 -1.31 16.73 -18.93
N PRO A 499 -1.96 15.92 -19.79
CA PRO A 499 -2.89 16.40 -20.81
C PRO A 499 -4.30 16.76 -20.31
N PHE A 500 -4.47 17.01 -19.01
CA PHE A 500 -5.74 17.38 -18.39
C PHE A 500 -5.64 18.79 -17.80
N LYS A 501 -6.38 19.74 -18.37
CA LYS A 501 -6.36 21.14 -17.89
C LYS A 501 -6.94 21.26 -16.49
N CYS A 502 -7.85 20.37 -16.10
CA CYS A 502 -8.39 20.35 -14.74
C CYS A 502 -7.31 20.08 -13.69
N LEU A 503 -6.19 19.46 -14.05
CA LEU A 503 -5.09 19.18 -13.13
C LEU A 503 -4.10 20.34 -12.98
N GLU A 504 -4.20 21.40 -13.80
CA GLU A 504 -3.25 22.52 -13.75
C GLU A 504 -3.28 23.24 -12.39
N ASN A 505 -2.09 23.55 -11.86
CA ASN A 505 -1.87 24.22 -10.57
C ASN A 505 -2.62 23.57 -9.38
N SER A 506 -2.87 22.26 -9.46
CA SER A 506 -3.61 21.49 -8.45
C SER A 506 -2.80 20.38 -7.79
N ALA A 507 -3.06 20.18 -6.51
CA ALA A 507 -2.59 19.02 -5.75
C ALA A 507 -3.51 17.81 -6.02
N LEU A 508 -2.96 16.60 -6.08
CA LEU A 508 -3.67 15.43 -6.60
C LEU A 508 -4.02 14.42 -5.51
N ILE A 509 -5.31 14.20 -5.24
CA ILE A 509 -5.77 13.08 -4.42
C ILE A 509 -5.95 11.86 -5.34
N ARG A 510 -5.05 10.88 -5.16
CA ARG A 510 -4.89 9.69 -6.00
C ARG A 510 -5.74 8.50 -5.52
N GLU A 511 -5.91 8.38 -4.20
CA GLU A 511 -6.73 7.36 -3.56
C GLU A 511 -7.30 7.88 -2.25
N LEU A 512 -8.55 7.53 -1.94
CA LEU A 512 -9.13 7.59 -0.60
C LEU A 512 -9.74 6.23 -0.32
N HIS A 513 -9.41 5.64 0.83
CA HIS A 513 -9.98 4.37 1.28
C HIS A 513 -10.26 4.42 2.77
N VAL A 514 -11.45 4.02 3.19
CA VAL A 514 -11.81 3.87 4.61
C VAL A 514 -12.36 2.45 4.78
N TYR A 515 -11.77 1.70 5.69
CA TYR A 515 -12.19 0.34 5.98
C TYR A 515 -13.48 0.38 6.79
N GLY A 516 -14.57 -0.13 6.21
CA GLY A 516 -15.77 -0.46 6.96
C GLY A 516 -15.57 -1.73 7.77
N SER A 517 -16.37 -1.91 8.83
CA SER A 517 -16.50 -3.20 9.50
C SER A 517 -16.95 -4.26 8.49
N LEU A 518 -16.17 -5.33 8.35
CA LEU A 518 -16.60 -6.53 7.64
C LEU A 518 -17.62 -7.25 8.52
N LEU A 519 -18.90 -6.96 8.26
CA LEU A 519 -20.01 -7.61 8.95
C LEU A 519 -19.84 -9.13 8.92
N LYS A 520 -19.67 -9.73 10.09
CA LYS A 520 -20.02 -11.13 10.28
C LYS A 520 -21.53 -11.24 10.26
N HIS A 521 -22.01 -12.38 9.78
CA HIS A 521 -23.36 -12.81 10.09
C HIS A 521 -23.52 -13.03 11.60
N ASP A 522 -24.74 -12.80 12.07
CA ASP A 522 -25.34 -13.29 13.33
C ASP A 522 -25.03 -12.59 14.67
N ASP A 523 -24.14 -11.59 14.73
CA ASP A 523 -23.87 -10.78 15.96
C ASP A 523 -24.43 -9.33 15.89
N PHE A 524 -25.74 -9.17 16.09
CA PHE A 524 -26.37 -7.84 16.30
C PHE A 524 -26.10 -7.31 17.73
N LYS A 525 -24.98 -6.57 17.96
CA LYS A 525 -24.84 -5.71 19.17
C LYS A 525 -23.76 -4.60 19.25
N ASP A 526 -22.81 -4.48 18.32
CA ASP A 526 -21.70 -3.49 18.45
C ASP A 526 -21.86 -2.22 17.58
N GLU A 527 -22.79 -1.33 17.95
CA GLU A 527 -22.95 -0.01 17.31
C GLU A 527 -21.71 0.90 17.51
N LEU A 528 -21.00 0.74 18.63
CA LEU A 528 -19.89 1.62 19.04
C LEU A 528 -18.74 1.66 18.02
N ASN A 529 -18.36 0.52 17.44
CA ASN A 529 -17.27 0.46 16.45
C ASN A 529 -17.68 1.15 15.13
N PHE A 530 -18.97 1.15 14.79
CA PHE A 530 -19.49 1.83 13.59
C PHE A 530 -19.51 3.36 13.75
N ILE A 531 -19.78 3.84 14.97
CA ILE A 531 -19.81 5.28 15.29
C ILE A 531 -18.41 5.92 15.17
N GLN A 532 -17.36 5.25 15.66
CA GLN A 532 -15.99 5.79 15.64
C GLN A 532 -15.42 6.02 14.24
N HIS A 533 -15.71 5.15 13.27
CA HIS A 533 -15.20 5.30 11.90
C HIS A 533 -16.02 6.29 11.03
N LYS A 534 -17.19 6.73 11.52
CA LYS A 534 -18.09 7.63 10.78
C LYS A 534 -17.50 9.03 10.64
N GLY A 535 -16.94 9.30 9.46
CA GLY A 535 -16.40 10.61 9.07
C GLY A 535 -14.90 10.65 8.83
N LEU A 536 -14.14 9.58 9.12
CA LEU A 536 -12.68 9.54 8.89
C LEU A 536 -12.29 9.95 7.45
N GLY A 537 -13.08 9.55 6.45
CA GLY A 537 -12.87 9.95 5.05
C GLY A 537 -12.96 11.46 4.79
N LYS A 538 -13.85 12.19 5.51
CA LYS A 538 -13.88 13.66 5.44
C LYS A 538 -12.64 14.25 6.10
N CYS A 539 -12.24 13.72 7.26
CA CYS A 539 -11.02 14.17 7.95
C CYS A 539 -9.77 13.96 7.09
N LEU A 540 -9.63 12.82 6.39
CA LEU A 540 -8.53 12.54 5.46
C LEU A 540 -8.48 13.54 4.29
N VAL A 541 -9.62 13.83 3.64
CA VAL A 541 -9.68 14.84 2.57
C VAL A 541 -9.34 16.23 3.10
N LEU A 542 -9.85 16.59 4.29
CA LEU A 542 -9.56 17.88 4.93
C LEU A 542 -8.08 18.05 5.31
N VAL A 543 -7.42 17.01 5.83
CA VAL A 543 -5.97 17.02 6.06
C VAL A 543 -5.21 17.18 4.74
N ALA A 544 -5.68 16.57 3.65
CA ALA A 544 -5.11 16.77 2.33
C ALA A 544 -5.32 18.20 1.79
N GLU A 545 -6.49 18.83 2.03
CA GLU A 545 -6.76 20.23 1.71
C GLU A 545 -5.83 21.17 2.52
N ILE A 546 -5.61 20.91 3.81
CA ILE A 546 -4.69 21.67 4.68
C ILE A 546 -3.25 21.59 4.15
N ILE A 547 -2.74 20.38 3.89
CA ILE A 547 -1.36 20.17 3.39
C ILE A 547 -1.18 20.82 2.00
N SER A 548 -2.18 20.69 1.13
CA SER A 548 -2.16 21.33 -0.20
C SER A 548 -2.08 22.85 -0.07
N TYR A 549 -2.90 23.45 0.80
CA TYR A 549 -2.92 24.90 1.02
C TYR A 549 -1.61 25.42 1.65
N PHE A 550 -1.04 24.67 2.60
CA PHE A 550 0.26 24.96 3.23
C PHE A 550 1.39 25.01 2.18
N TYR A 551 1.46 24.04 1.28
CA TYR A 551 2.38 24.06 0.13
C TYR A 551 1.87 24.92 -1.05
N ASN A 552 1.07 25.95 -0.75
CA ASN A 552 0.56 26.98 -1.66
C ASN A 552 -0.31 26.54 -2.85
N TYR A 553 -0.74 25.28 -2.92
CA TYR A 553 -1.73 24.84 -3.92
C TYR A 553 -3.10 25.45 -3.61
N LYS A 554 -3.67 26.18 -4.57
CA LYS A 554 -5.01 26.79 -4.44
C LYS A 554 -6.13 25.97 -5.09
N LYS A 555 -5.81 24.84 -5.74
CA LYS A 555 -6.78 23.85 -6.27
C LYS A 555 -6.39 22.44 -5.82
N VAL A 556 -7.39 21.58 -5.55
CA VAL A 556 -7.23 20.14 -5.35
C VAL A 556 -8.05 19.39 -6.40
N SER A 557 -7.48 18.34 -6.97
CA SER A 557 -8.08 17.49 -7.99
C SER A 557 -8.08 16.02 -7.56
N ILE A 558 -9.19 15.31 -7.75
CA ILE A 558 -9.39 13.93 -7.29
C ILE A 558 -9.72 13.03 -8.48
N ILE A 559 -9.01 11.90 -8.61
CA ILE A 559 -9.31 10.85 -9.60
C ILE A 559 -10.51 9.98 -9.15
N ALA A 560 -11.65 10.61 -8.91
CA ALA A 560 -12.86 9.92 -8.47
C ALA A 560 -13.28 8.84 -9.48
N GLY A 561 -13.58 7.63 -8.98
CA GLY A 561 -14.33 6.63 -9.72
C GLY A 561 -15.78 7.10 -9.86
N VAL A 562 -16.41 6.80 -11.00
CA VAL A 562 -17.75 7.29 -11.39
C VAL A 562 -18.76 7.17 -10.23
N GLY A 563 -18.88 5.98 -9.63
CA GLY A 563 -19.75 5.70 -8.49
C GLY A 563 -19.44 6.42 -7.17
N THR A 564 -18.37 7.21 -7.10
CA THR A 564 -17.96 8.00 -5.92
C THR A 564 -18.02 9.52 -6.13
N ARG A 565 -18.34 10.03 -7.34
CA ARG A 565 -18.43 11.47 -7.60
C ARG A 565 -19.41 12.20 -6.65
N GLU A 566 -20.58 11.62 -6.42
CA GLU A 566 -21.60 12.14 -5.46
C GLU A 566 -21.18 12.07 -3.97
N TYR A 567 -20.05 11.45 -3.61
CA TYR A 567 -19.45 11.60 -2.28
C TYR A 567 -18.66 12.91 -2.19
N TYR A 568 -17.72 13.15 -3.11
CA TYR A 568 -16.89 14.36 -3.13
C TYR A 568 -17.70 15.64 -3.37
N LYS A 569 -18.79 15.54 -4.13
CA LYS A 569 -19.77 16.63 -4.32
C LYS A 569 -20.31 17.19 -2.99
N LYS A 570 -20.48 16.33 -1.98
CA LYS A 570 -20.93 16.71 -0.63
C LYS A 570 -19.81 17.34 0.23
N LEU A 571 -18.58 17.38 -0.29
CA LEU A 571 -17.41 18.04 0.29
C LEU A 571 -17.02 19.33 -0.47
N GLY A 572 -17.86 19.78 -1.41
CA GLY A 572 -17.66 21.00 -2.20
C GLY A 572 -16.93 20.81 -3.53
N TYR A 573 -16.67 19.58 -3.97
CA TYR A 573 -16.02 19.31 -5.26
C TYR A 573 -17.01 19.31 -6.43
N THR A 574 -16.60 19.79 -7.60
CA THR A 574 -17.37 19.79 -8.84
C THR A 574 -16.70 18.94 -9.92
N LYS A 575 -17.44 18.51 -10.97
CA LYS A 575 -16.92 17.67 -12.06
C LYS A 575 -16.20 18.57 -13.09
N GLU A 576 -14.90 18.38 -13.27
CA GLU A 576 -14.05 19.14 -14.20
C GLU A 576 -13.30 18.12 -15.08
N GLU A 577 -13.45 18.24 -16.42
CA GLU A 577 -13.06 17.21 -17.40
C GLU A 577 -13.56 15.80 -17.01
N THR A 578 -12.66 14.90 -16.58
CA THR A 578 -13.02 13.54 -16.10
C THR A 578 -12.90 13.38 -14.57
N TYR A 579 -12.32 14.37 -13.90
CA TYR A 579 -11.97 14.37 -12.46
C TYR A 579 -13.06 15.07 -11.65
N VAL A 580 -12.84 15.23 -10.34
CA VAL A 580 -13.57 16.23 -9.54
C VAL A 580 -12.59 17.16 -8.84
N THR A 581 -12.87 18.46 -8.81
CA THR A 581 -11.93 19.50 -8.36
C THR A 581 -12.59 20.49 -7.40
N LYS A 582 -11.77 21.19 -6.62
CA LYS A 582 -12.19 22.20 -5.64
C LYS A 582 -11.13 23.29 -5.52
N ILE A 583 -11.55 24.56 -5.54
CA ILE A 583 -10.70 25.71 -5.19
C ILE A 583 -10.64 25.84 -3.68
N LEU A 584 -9.44 25.95 -3.12
CA LEU A 584 -9.21 26.00 -1.69
C LEU A 584 -9.36 27.43 -1.15
N LYS A 585 -10.21 27.60 -0.14
CA LYS A 585 -10.41 28.87 0.59
C LYS A 585 -9.99 28.70 2.06
N ARG A 586 -9.15 29.61 2.57
CA ARG A 586 -8.64 29.63 3.96
C ARG A 586 -9.78 29.47 4.98
N GLU A 587 -10.83 30.29 4.84
CA GLU A 587 -12.03 30.27 5.69
C GLU A 587 -12.74 28.92 5.72
N GLU A 588 -12.93 28.29 4.54
CA GLU A 588 -13.66 27.03 4.43
C GLU A 588 -12.86 25.87 5.03
N ILE A 589 -11.54 25.84 4.81
CA ILE A 589 -10.62 24.88 5.42
C ILE A 589 -10.62 25.05 6.94
N TYR A 590 -10.44 26.28 7.43
CA TYR A 590 -10.41 26.58 8.86
C TYR A 590 -11.72 26.23 9.57
N LYS A 591 -12.87 26.60 8.98
CA LYS A 591 -14.21 26.22 9.48
C LYS A 591 -14.42 24.72 9.51
N ASN A 592 -13.97 23.98 8.48
CA ASN A 592 -14.05 22.53 8.48
C ASN A 592 -13.08 21.89 9.49
N TYR A 593 -11.91 22.47 9.72
CA TYR A 593 -10.91 22.03 10.69
C TYR A 593 -11.43 22.16 12.13
N LEU A 594 -11.99 23.31 12.52
CA LEU A 594 -12.61 23.49 13.84
C LEU A 594 -13.71 22.44 14.11
N LEU A 595 -14.50 22.06 13.09
CA LEU A 595 -15.52 21.01 13.18
C LEU A 595 -14.97 19.58 13.26
N ASN A 596 -13.65 19.37 13.19
CA ASN A 596 -13.00 18.05 13.19
C ASN A 596 -11.70 18.01 14.02
N ILE A 597 -11.42 19.04 14.82
CA ILE A 597 -10.14 19.21 15.53
C ILE A 597 -9.87 18.08 16.53
N ASP A 598 -10.90 17.58 17.22
CA ASP A 598 -10.84 16.44 18.14
C ASP A 598 -10.40 15.12 17.48
N ARG A 599 -10.40 15.07 16.15
CA ARG A 599 -10.04 13.89 15.34
C ARG A 599 -8.75 14.06 14.56
N ILE A 600 -8.44 15.30 14.16
CA ILE A 600 -7.22 15.63 13.41
C ILE A 600 -6.05 15.91 14.36
N GLY A 601 -6.34 16.34 15.59
CA GLY A 601 -5.37 16.88 16.53
C GLY A 601 -5.09 18.36 16.27
N LYS A 602 -4.47 19.04 17.25
CA LYS A 602 -4.02 20.43 17.11
C LYS A 602 -2.79 20.55 16.20
N THR A 603 -1.97 19.50 16.14
CA THR A 603 -0.70 19.46 15.41
C THR A 603 -0.73 18.31 14.41
N ILE A 604 -0.37 18.58 13.16
CA ILE A 604 -0.23 17.58 12.10
C ILE A 604 1.27 17.33 11.91
N LEU A 605 1.71 16.13 12.24
CA LEU A 605 3.10 15.69 12.05
C LEU A 605 3.24 14.94 10.71
N ILE A 606 4.31 15.26 9.98
CA ILE A 606 4.63 14.67 8.67
C ILE A 606 6.01 14.02 8.77
N HIS A 607 6.05 12.69 8.70
CA HIS A 607 7.30 11.92 8.77
C HIS A 607 7.94 11.85 7.39
N GLU A 608 9.09 12.52 7.21
CA GLU A 608 9.94 12.41 6.01
C GLU A 608 10.58 11.01 5.95
N TYR A 609 10.06 10.13 5.10
CA TYR A 609 10.47 8.73 5.06
C TYR A 609 11.60 8.49 4.04
N ASN A 610 12.76 8.08 4.54
CA ASN A 610 13.90 7.68 3.71
C ASN A 610 13.66 6.30 3.05
N LEU A 611 13.47 6.29 1.72
CA LEU A 611 13.26 5.06 0.94
C LEU A 611 14.35 4.00 1.18
N LYS A 612 15.61 4.39 1.38
CA LYS A 612 16.73 3.46 1.62
C LYS A 612 16.63 2.68 2.94
N HIS A 613 15.76 3.08 3.86
CA HIS A 613 15.52 2.36 5.12
C HIS A 613 15.07 0.89 4.89
N CYS A 614 14.45 0.57 3.74
CA CYS A 614 14.15 -0.82 3.37
C CYS A 614 15.39 -1.73 3.34
N LEU A 615 16.55 -1.19 2.96
CA LEU A 615 17.81 -1.94 2.79
C LEU A 615 18.37 -2.35 4.15
N TYR A 616 18.34 -1.44 5.13
CA TYR A 616 18.66 -1.74 6.54
C TYR A 616 17.79 -2.88 7.08
N LEU A 617 16.48 -2.88 6.79
CA LEU A 617 15.56 -3.92 7.26
C LEU A 617 15.83 -5.30 6.64
N MET A 618 16.26 -5.35 5.38
CA MET A 618 16.70 -6.59 4.72
C MET A 618 17.95 -7.17 5.37
N HIS A 619 18.94 -6.33 5.73
CA HIS A 619 20.21 -6.76 6.31
C HIS A 619 20.20 -6.94 7.84
N LYS A 620 19.27 -6.33 8.56
CA LYS A 620 19.04 -6.60 9.99
C LYS A 620 18.72 -8.08 10.18
N GLU A 621 19.16 -8.70 11.27
CA GLU A 621 18.82 -10.08 11.58
C GLU A 621 17.30 -10.30 11.75
N ILE A 622 16.87 -11.55 11.68
CA ILE A 622 15.51 -12.02 11.94
C ILE A 622 15.51 -12.80 13.26
N PRO A 623 14.56 -12.59 14.19
CA PRO A 623 14.51 -13.39 15.41
C PRO A 623 14.38 -14.89 15.11
N GLU A 624 15.23 -15.69 15.73
CA GLU A 624 15.13 -17.16 15.65
C GLU A 624 13.96 -17.68 16.51
N PRO A 625 13.35 -18.83 16.15
CA PRO A 625 12.17 -19.34 16.83
C PRO A 625 12.50 -19.78 18.26
N SER A 626 11.54 -19.65 19.18
CA SER A 626 11.68 -20.32 20.48
C SER A 626 11.70 -21.84 20.28
N LYS A 627 12.55 -22.55 21.05
CA LYS A 627 12.89 -23.99 20.89
C LYS A 627 11.70 -24.96 20.80
N TYR A 628 10.49 -24.53 21.13
CA TYR A 628 9.27 -25.33 21.11
C TYR A 628 8.35 -25.06 19.89
N LYS A 629 8.64 -24.05 19.07
CA LYS A 629 7.91 -23.76 17.82
C LYS A 629 8.62 -24.42 16.64
N ARG A 630 7.95 -25.34 15.95
CA ARG A 630 8.43 -25.93 14.68
C ARG A 630 8.29 -24.93 13.54
N THR A 631 9.39 -24.66 12.83
CA THR A 631 9.44 -23.91 11.57
C THR A 631 9.63 -24.85 10.37
N GLU A 632 9.41 -24.32 9.16
CA GLU A 632 9.86 -24.91 7.90
C GLU A 632 11.34 -24.62 7.61
N ILE A 633 11.89 -23.51 8.16
CA ILE A 633 13.29 -23.12 8.03
C ILE A 633 13.88 -22.99 9.45
N THR A 634 14.83 -23.86 9.81
CA THR A 634 15.35 -23.99 11.19
C THR A 634 16.30 -22.87 11.58
N ASN A 635 17.24 -22.52 10.71
CA ASN A 635 18.23 -21.45 10.89
C ASN A 635 18.09 -20.49 9.71
N LEU A 636 17.31 -19.43 9.86
CA LEU A 636 16.94 -18.57 8.73
C LEU A 636 18.00 -17.50 8.46
N ASN A 637 18.69 -17.01 9.50
CA ASN A 637 19.75 -16.01 9.31
C ASN A 637 20.95 -16.57 8.57
N SER A 638 21.48 -17.74 8.97
CA SER A 638 22.62 -18.32 8.24
C SER A 638 22.19 -18.75 6.83
N TYR A 639 20.99 -19.32 6.66
CA TYR A 639 20.46 -19.63 5.34
C TYR A 639 20.38 -18.40 4.41
N ILE A 640 19.90 -17.25 4.90
CA ILE A 640 19.89 -15.99 4.14
C ILE A 640 21.31 -15.52 3.83
N ASN A 641 22.22 -15.53 4.80
CA ASN A 641 23.59 -15.03 4.63
C ASN A 641 24.48 -15.94 3.77
N GLU A 642 24.15 -17.23 3.68
CA GLU A 642 24.84 -18.22 2.84
C GLU A 642 24.30 -18.25 1.40
N ASN A 643 22.99 -18.01 1.20
CA ASN A 643 22.31 -18.28 -0.08
C ASN A 643 21.73 -17.03 -0.77
N ILE A 644 21.66 -15.87 -0.10
CA ILE A 644 20.84 -14.72 -0.55
C ILE A 644 21.53 -13.36 -0.37
N LEU A 645 22.18 -13.11 0.77
CA LEU A 645 22.85 -11.84 1.09
C LEU A 645 24.33 -12.08 1.38
N HIS A 646 25.23 -11.59 0.52
CA HIS A 646 26.67 -11.71 0.76
C HIS A 646 27.14 -10.78 1.89
N SER A 647 28.15 -11.21 2.66
CA SER A 647 28.73 -10.44 3.77
C SER A 647 29.39 -9.13 3.34
N SER A 648 29.78 -9.01 2.06
CA SER A 648 30.26 -7.77 1.44
C SER A 648 29.20 -6.67 1.36
N ASP A 649 27.93 -7.03 1.15
CA ASP A 649 26.83 -6.06 1.02
C ASP A 649 26.59 -5.32 2.34
N MET A 650 26.68 -6.03 3.48
CA MET A 650 26.30 -5.51 4.79
C MET A 650 27.12 -4.28 5.21
N LYS A 651 28.39 -4.20 4.79
CA LYS A 651 29.29 -3.07 5.03
C LYS A 651 28.94 -1.79 4.26
N ASN A 652 27.99 -1.84 3.33
CA ASN A 652 27.55 -0.67 2.54
C ASN A 652 26.19 -0.10 3.01
N TYR A 653 25.61 -0.64 4.08
CA TYR A 653 24.28 -0.28 4.59
C TYR A 653 24.20 -0.05 6.11
N LEU A 654 25.30 -0.33 6.83
CA LEU A 654 25.54 0.09 8.22
C LEU A 654 26.46 1.31 8.19
#